data_AF-A0A1I0Q896-F1
#
_entry.id   AF-A0A1I0Q896-F1
#
_cell.length_a   1.000
_cell.length_b   1.000
_cell.length_c   1.000
_cell.angle_alpha   90.00
_cell.angle_beta   90.00
_cell.angle_gamma   90.00
#
_symmetry.space_group_name_H-M   'P 1'
#
loop_
_entity.id
_entity.type
_entity.pdbx_description
1 polymer ?
#
loop_
_entity_poly.entity_id
_entity_poly.type
_entity_poly.pdbx_seq_one_letter_code
_entity_poly.pdbx_strand_id
1 'polypeptide(L)'
;MKPWWWRRGAGLAGLGALMLAPLFSGAGILLALGLPFEHLRFGLAFDYVGTLDMPAVRPFATRIRWGGTLGALLPLAACVAWIRHRRDTWLAFPRPARVRPFLSPRELPDRPRWTRPHQPSLGRGLVRRLRLPQGESLLIVAPDYGPALRHLADAVVTATGPLLVLDVDGLLYRDTAGRRAAEGGVVRLAPFGGGVPWNPLAVAWRPEAIDDTALQALAQRWFPERRRMERALVSQVHAVFVALVHAVDDVLRAGGESVPPAPGDLWRLLATGDGRLEPAWLHALAEAPGLRATTGDSLRRCAACDAVLLDAVAERLAEPLRAFAGEDIDAGTRGMALRFDASDPRTVYVHVPAGRCDAAGPLLDALLAQWRDAMRHAEGTLAIHALDHWPRPAGLLAHMASPQSLRVFASVRRLAPCLGDTGGAALMGDLFGVVAWHGWRDTDRATREAPALAAHLAHRGRYHAAHYPKAVSVDDLLRPRGGEQLIVAPDLMRPLRCRLPRPVRNVPAPPILEGAPMSLPRPLAALAATLLAACSSPPPTATPPVATAADPCPFWPPDSMAPEATSSFHLGPHRFCVQQRLFHDYLRPSPGSVGIALDWPTLEPLSPDVDRLATQETFLSTLSIRINYIANLTDEQARLLPRRWIEPIDPSDPQELRRPEYNLGLRIKGHPVHGLTPYYADLPAIRRFYEDIDGPDTTAGLPDAQEDWFIDMDEHGVPRTVLKCSVAAVPDGVRLVNGRLVHDPSVFRRATCAHSFLLPEYKADVYITYQRIIAPDWKRIETRVRAILASGEMR
;
A
#
# COMPACT_ATOMS: atom_id res chain seq x y z
N MET A 1 41.02 19.38 -7.09
CA MET A 1 42.36 19.91 -6.73
C MET A 1 42.95 20.55 -7.98
N LYS A 2 43.51 21.77 -7.92
CA LYS A 2 44.15 22.38 -9.09
C LYS A 2 45.41 21.57 -9.44
N PRO A 3 45.71 21.30 -10.73
CA PRO A 3 46.91 20.57 -11.08
C PRO A 3 48.17 21.31 -10.63
N TRP A 4 49.18 20.57 -10.19
CA TRP A 4 50.45 21.11 -9.69
C TRP A 4 51.19 22.00 -10.70
N TRP A 5 51.06 21.72 -12.00
CA TRP A 5 51.60 22.55 -13.09
C TRP A 5 50.97 23.95 -13.19
N TRP A 6 49.72 24.13 -12.73
CA TRP A 6 49.04 25.44 -12.74
C TRP A 6 49.61 26.40 -11.70
N ARG A 7 50.04 25.87 -10.53
CA ARG A 7 50.73 26.66 -9.51
C ARG A 7 52.11 27.10 -9.97
N ARG A 8 52.81 26.24 -10.73
CA ARG A 8 54.10 26.56 -11.34
C ARG A 8 53.98 27.60 -12.46
N GLY A 9 52.98 27.49 -13.33
CA GLY A 9 52.73 28.48 -14.39
C GLY A 9 52.39 29.89 -13.87
N ALA A 10 51.57 30.01 -12.83
CA ALA A 10 51.28 31.30 -12.19
C ALA A 10 52.51 31.88 -11.47
N GLY A 11 53.31 31.03 -10.83
CA GLY A 11 54.58 31.45 -10.21
C GLY A 11 55.60 31.97 -11.23
N LEU A 12 55.75 31.27 -12.37
CA LEU A 12 56.65 31.68 -13.46
C LEU A 12 56.19 32.98 -14.13
N ALA A 13 54.88 33.16 -14.35
CA ALA A 13 54.34 34.41 -14.89
C ALA A 13 54.56 35.60 -13.95
N GLY A 14 54.38 35.39 -12.63
CA GLY A 14 54.67 36.41 -11.62
C GLY A 14 56.16 36.78 -11.57
N LEU A 15 57.05 35.79 -11.64
CA LEU A 15 58.50 36.03 -11.72
C LEU A 15 58.88 36.79 -13.00
N GLY A 16 58.30 36.45 -14.15
CA GLY A 16 58.50 37.17 -15.40
C GLY A 16 58.03 38.63 -15.33
N ALA A 17 56.87 38.89 -14.73
CA ALA A 17 56.36 40.25 -14.53
C ALA A 17 57.27 41.10 -13.63
N LEU A 18 57.84 40.49 -12.57
CA LEU A 18 58.80 41.15 -11.68
C LEU A 18 60.13 41.43 -12.39
N MET A 19 60.60 40.54 -13.27
CA MET A 19 61.82 40.78 -14.05
C MET A 19 61.64 41.89 -15.10
N LEU A 20 60.44 42.06 -15.66
CA LEU A 20 60.15 43.09 -16.66
C LEU A 20 59.81 44.46 -16.03
N ALA A 21 59.41 44.50 -14.75
CA ALA A 21 59.00 45.73 -14.07
C ALA A 21 60.06 46.86 -14.11
N PRO A 22 61.37 46.63 -13.95
CA PRO A 22 62.38 47.69 -14.06
C PRO A 22 62.48 48.32 -15.45
N LEU A 23 62.28 47.52 -16.50
CA LEU A 23 62.31 48.00 -17.88
C LEU A 23 61.09 48.88 -18.18
N PHE A 24 59.89 48.43 -17.77
CA PHE A 24 58.67 49.22 -17.92
C PHE A 24 58.67 50.47 -17.03
N SER A 25 59.29 50.40 -15.86
CA SER A 25 59.53 51.55 -15.00
C SER A 25 60.40 52.60 -15.70
N GLY A 26 61.50 52.18 -16.34
CA GLY A 26 62.35 53.08 -17.15
C GLY A 26 61.59 53.70 -18.32
N ALA A 27 60.76 52.92 -19.02
CA ALA A 27 59.92 53.42 -20.11
C ALA A 27 58.89 54.45 -19.62
N GLY A 28 58.27 54.21 -18.46
CA GLY A 28 57.34 55.15 -17.83
C GLY A 28 58.00 56.46 -17.40
N ILE A 29 59.26 56.40 -16.94
CA ILE A 29 60.05 57.60 -16.62
C ILE A 29 60.33 58.42 -17.89
N LEU A 30 60.80 57.79 -18.97
CA LEU A 30 61.08 58.49 -20.24
C LEU A 30 59.81 59.16 -20.80
N LEU A 31 58.66 58.47 -20.75
CA LEU A 31 57.37 59.04 -21.13
C LEU A 31 56.98 60.25 -20.27
N ALA A 32 57.12 60.16 -18.95
CA ALA A 32 56.77 61.24 -18.03
C ALA A 32 57.68 62.47 -18.20
N LEU A 33 58.89 62.28 -18.72
CA LEU A 33 59.87 63.34 -19.01
C LEU A 33 59.83 63.83 -20.47
N GLY A 34 59.08 63.17 -21.36
CA GLY A 34 59.04 63.50 -22.79
C GLY A 34 60.35 63.19 -23.52
N LEU A 35 61.14 62.23 -23.02
CA LEU A 35 62.44 61.85 -23.58
C LEU A 35 62.30 60.69 -24.57
N PRO A 36 63.16 60.62 -25.60
CA PRO A 36 63.11 59.55 -26.59
C PRO A 36 63.51 58.20 -25.98
N PHE A 37 62.81 57.14 -26.40
CA PHE A 37 63.02 55.76 -25.93
C PHE A 37 64.37 55.14 -26.33
N GLU A 38 65.16 55.80 -27.17
CA GLU A 38 66.52 55.38 -27.51
C GLU A 38 67.43 55.26 -26.28
N HIS A 39 67.08 55.96 -25.19
CA HIS A 39 67.79 55.91 -23.91
C HIS A 39 67.29 54.79 -22.98
N LEU A 40 66.29 54.01 -23.40
CA LEU A 40 65.73 52.94 -22.58
C LEU A 40 66.71 51.77 -22.47
N ARG A 41 67.20 51.54 -21.25
CA ARG A 41 68.05 50.39 -20.93
C ARG A 41 67.61 49.73 -19.63
N PHE A 42 67.90 48.44 -19.51
CA PHE A 42 67.70 47.71 -18.26
C PHE A 42 68.61 48.33 -17.18
N GLY A 43 68.04 48.90 -16.13
CA GLY A 43 68.78 49.66 -15.11
C GLY A 43 68.43 51.14 -15.03
N LEU A 44 67.86 51.72 -16.09
CA LEU A 44 67.56 53.16 -16.17
C LEU A 44 66.71 53.67 -14.99
N ALA A 45 65.70 52.90 -14.57
CA ALA A 45 64.86 53.27 -13.44
C ALA A 45 65.65 53.34 -12.12
N PHE A 46 66.63 52.45 -11.93
CA PHE A 46 67.48 52.46 -10.73
C PHE A 46 68.46 53.63 -10.75
N ASP A 47 69.02 53.95 -11.91
CA ASP A 47 69.88 55.12 -12.10
C ASP A 47 69.14 56.41 -11.72
N TYR A 48 67.88 56.55 -12.14
CA TYR A 48 67.06 57.69 -11.78
C TYR A 48 66.73 57.74 -10.29
N VAL A 49 66.42 56.60 -9.66
CA VAL A 49 66.16 56.53 -8.21
C VAL A 49 67.40 56.95 -7.40
N GLY A 50 68.60 56.53 -7.80
CA GLY A 50 69.85 56.90 -7.13
C GLY A 50 70.29 58.35 -7.32
N THR A 51 69.68 59.07 -8.26
CA THR A 51 70.02 60.46 -8.61
C THR A 51 68.92 61.46 -8.26
N LEU A 52 67.81 61.02 -7.65
CA LEU A 52 66.66 61.87 -7.30
C LEU A 52 67.01 63.06 -6.39
N ASP A 53 68.04 62.90 -5.55
CA ASP A 53 68.47 63.94 -4.59
C ASP A 53 69.48 64.93 -5.19
N MET A 54 69.91 64.72 -6.45
CA MET A 54 70.79 65.66 -7.14
C MET A 54 70.03 66.96 -7.47
N PRO A 55 70.61 68.15 -7.22
CA PRO A 55 69.96 69.43 -7.50
C PRO A 55 69.43 69.58 -8.92
N ALA A 56 70.12 68.98 -9.91
CA ALA A 56 69.75 69.02 -11.32
C ALA A 56 68.50 68.18 -11.68
N VAL A 57 68.20 67.12 -10.91
CA VAL A 57 67.10 66.17 -11.19
C VAL A 57 65.87 66.46 -10.31
N ARG A 58 66.07 67.13 -9.17
CA ARG A 58 65.04 67.45 -8.17
C ARG A 58 63.76 68.11 -8.73
N PRO A 59 63.80 69.03 -9.71
CA PRO A 59 62.59 69.61 -10.31
C PRO A 59 61.68 68.58 -11.00
N PHE A 60 62.26 67.48 -11.47
CA PHE A 60 61.56 66.41 -12.21
C PHE A 60 61.25 65.19 -11.33
N ALA A 61 61.67 65.19 -10.07
CA ALA A 61 61.59 64.05 -9.16
C ALA A 61 60.15 63.49 -9.00
N THR A 62 59.13 64.36 -8.99
CA THR A 62 57.72 63.92 -8.91
C THR A 62 57.29 63.17 -10.16
N ARG A 63 57.64 63.67 -11.35
CA ARG A 63 57.34 63.01 -12.64
C ARG A 63 58.08 61.68 -12.78
N ILE A 64 59.33 61.61 -12.34
CA ILE A 64 60.13 60.38 -12.34
C ILE A 64 59.49 59.33 -11.41
N ARG A 65 59.10 59.72 -10.19
CA ARG A 65 58.43 58.81 -9.25
C ARG A 65 57.11 58.29 -9.83
N TRP A 66 56.27 59.17 -10.37
CA TRP A 66 54.99 58.76 -10.95
C TRP A 66 55.16 57.88 -12.20
N GLY A 67 56.00 58.29 -13.14
CA GLY A 67 56.29 57.53 -14.35
C GLY A 67 56.90 56.16 -14.05
N GLY A 68 57.87 56.10 -13.13
CA GLY A 68 58.50 54.86 -12.71
C GLY A 68 57.55 53.91 -11.99
N THR A 69 56.69 54.44 -11.11
CA THR A 69 55.73 53.62 -10.35
C THR A 69 54.63 53.07 -11.25
N LEU A 70 54.06 53.90 -12.13
CA LEU A 70 53.03 53.46 -13.09
C LEU A 70 53.58 52.45 -14.08
N GLY A 71 54.81 52.66 -14.56
CA GLY A 71 55.51 51.71 -15.44
C GLY A 71 55.71 50.35 -14.77
N ALA A 72 56.15 50.31 -13.51
CA ALA A 72 56.35 49.05 -12.77
C ALA A 72 55.05 48.29 -12.49
N LEU A 73 53.93 48.99 -12.29
CA LEU A 73 52.63 48.37 -11.99
C LEU A 73 51.97 47.74 -13.22
N LEU A 74 52.29 48.21 -14.43
CA LEU A 74 51.68 47.76 -15.68
C LEU A 74 51.88 46.26 -15.98
N PRO A 75 53.09 45.67 -15.92
CA PRO A 75 53.28 44.23 -16.14
C PRO A 75 52.66 43.38 -15.03
N LEU A 76 52.62 43.88 -13.78
CA LEU A 76 51.96 43.19 -12.66
C LEU A 76 50.44 43.15 -12.85
N ALA A 77 49.82 44.27 -13.25
CA ALA A 77 48.39 44.34 -13.55
C ALA A 77 48.01 43.41 -14.72
N ALA A 78 48.83 43.37 -15.77
CA ALA A 78 48.64 42.45 -16.90
C ALA A 78 48.73 40.97 -16.47
N CYS A 79 49.68 40.62 -15.60
CA CYS A 79 49.79 39.27 -15.05
C CYS A 79 48.56 38.88 -14.22
N VAL A 80 48.07 39.79 -13.36
CA VAL A 80 46.84 39.56 -12.57
C VAL A 80 45.62 39.39 -13.48
N ALA A 81 45.47 40.25 -14.49
CA ALA A 81 44.39 40.16 -15.48
C ALA A 81 44.43 38.83 -16.24
N TRP A 82 45.62 38.38 -16.67
CA TRP A 82 45.80 37.09 -17.34
C TRP A 82 45.44 35.91 -16.44
N ILE A 83 45.86 35.93 -15.16
CA ILE A 83 45.50 34.89 -14.18
C ILE A 83 43.98 34.84 -13.95
N ARG A 84 43.31 36.00 -13.90
CA ARG A 84 41.85 36.08 -13.77
C ARG A 84 41.15 35.53 -15.01
N HIS A 85 41.54 36.00 -16.20
CA HIS A 85 40.97 35.52 -17.46
C HIS A 85 41.16 34.01 -17.66
N ARG A 86 42.35 33.47 -17.34
CA ARG A 86 42.62 32.03 -17.37
C ARG A 86 41.84 31.25 -16.30
N ARG A 87 41.59 31.83 -15.13
CA ARG A 87 40.74 31.22 -14.10
C ARG A 87 39.29 31.15 -14.57
N ASP A 88 38.77 32.21 -15.17
CA ASP A 88 37.37 32.29 -15.61
C ASP A 88 37.11 31.37 -16.81
N THR A 89 38.03 31.33 -17.78
CA THR A 89 38.00 30.35 -18.88
C THR A 89 38.15 28.91 -18.37
N TRP A 90 38.94 28.65 -17.33
CA TRP A 90 39.07 27.31 -16.75
C TRP A 90 37.85 26.88 -15.92
N LEU A 91 37.14 27.83 -15.30
CA LEU A 91 35.84 27.58 -14.67
C LEU A 91 34.73 27.33 -15.71
N ALA A 92 34.89 27.86 -16.93
CA ALA A 92 33.98 27.63 -18.05
C ALA A 92 34.17 26.25 -18.74
N PHE A 93 35.27 25.54 -18.49
CA PHE A 93 35.41 24.15 -18.95
C PHE A 93 34.52 23.22 -18.09
N PRO A 94 33.53 22.53 -18.68
CA PRO A 94 32.73 21.56 -17.95
C PRO A 94 33.63 20.40 -17.53
N ARG A 95 33.94 20.30 -16.24
CA ARG A 95 34.46 19.04 -15.70
C ARG A 95 33.34 18.00 -15.82
N PRO A 96 33.60 16.77 -16.29
CA PRO A 96 32.65 15.69 -16.06
C PRO A 96 32.49 15.56 -14.54
N ALA A 97 31.31 15.86 -14.04
CA ALA A 97 31.02 15.68 -12.63
C ALA A 97 31.25 14.20 -12.31
N ARG A 98 32.24 13.86 -11.49
CA ARG A 98 32.21 12.57 -10.78
C ARG A 98 30.98 12.63 -9.89
N VAL A 99 29.85 12.15 -10.41
CA VAL A 99 28.59 12.05 -9.70
C VAL A 99 28.86 11.17 -8.48
N ARG A 100 28.96 11.79 -7.30
CA ARG A 100 29.10 11.02 -6.05
C ARG A 100 27.91 10.07 -5.94
N PRO A 101 28.11 8.82 -5.49
CA PRO A 101 27.01 7.87 -5.37
C PRO A 101 25.94 8.34 -4.38
N PHE A 102 26.33 9.14 -3.39
CA PHE A 102 25.44 9.65 -2.34
C PHE A 102 25.42 11.17 -2.29
N LEU A 103 24.28 11.71 -1.89
CA LEU A 103 24.15 13.08 -1.43
C LEU A 103 24.73 13.21 -0.02
N SER A 104 25.44 14.29 0.24
CA SER A 104 25.75 14.75 1.58
C SER A 104 24.71 15.77 2.06
N PRO A 105 24.53 15.97 3.38
CA PRO A 105 23.57 16.95 3.90
C PRO A 105 23.84 18.40 3.44
N ARG A 106 25.02 18.68 2.87
CA ARG A 106 25.41 19.99 2.31
C ARG A 106 24.97 20.17 0.86
N GLU A 107 24.72 19.07 0.15
CA GLU A 107 24.30 19.05 -1.26
C GLU A 107 22.77 19.03 -1.40
N LEU A 108 22.04 18.85 -0.29
CA LEU A 108 20.61 19.10 -0.27
C LEU A 108 20.37 20.58 -0.58
N PRO A 109 19.56 20.91 -1.61
CA PRO A 109 19.12 22.29 -1.82
C PRO A 109 18.45 22.81 -0.55
N ASP A 110 18.40 24.13 -0.38
CA ASP A 110 17.77 24.83 0.76
C ASP A 110 16.25 24.63 0.76
N ARG A 111 15.83 23.38 0.94
CA ARG A 111 14.45 22.95 1.05
C ARG A 111 14.12 22.91 2.53
N PRO A 112 13.18 23.75 3.02
CA PRO A 112 12.81 23.75 4.44
C PRO A 112 12.31 22.38 4.91
N ARG A 113 11.79 21.53 3.99
CA ARG A 113 11.23 20.20 4.26
C ARG A 113 12.11 19.29 5.14
N TRP A 114 13.42 19.24 4.89
CA TRP A 114 14.35 18.30 5.55
C TRP A 114 15.03 18.86 6.81
N THR A 115 14.71 20.09 7.18
CA THR A 115 15.34 20.82 8.29
C THR A 115 14.32 21.44 9.24
N ARG A 116 13.02 21.19 9.06
CA ARG A 116 11.97 21.73 9.94
C ARG A 116 12.23 21.33 11.40
N PRO A 117 12.16 22.28 12.35
CA PRO A 117 12.25 21.95 13.77
C PRO A 117 11.03 21.12 14.20
N HIS A 118 11.11 20.51 15.39
CA HIS A 118 10.03 19.69 15.98
C HIS A 118 9.60 18.46 15.16
N GLN A 119 10.53 17.89 14.38
CA GLN A 119 10.36 16.61 13.72
C GLN A 119 11.44 15.61 14.19
N PRO A 120 11.22 14.29 14.06
CA PRO A 120 12.23 13.27 14.35
C PRO A 120 13.56 13.55 13.67
N SER A 121 14.67 13.34 14.38
CA SER A 121 16.00 13.52 13.77
C SER A 121 16.32 12.34 12.86
N LEU A 122 16.65 12.64 11.60
CA LEU A 122 17.22 11.67 10.67
C LEU A 122 18.75 11.69 10.68
N GLY A 123 19.37 12.43 11.61
CA GLY A 123 20.81 12.48 11.76
C GLY A 123 21.43 13.85 11.53
N ARG A 124 22.76 13.87 11.45
CA ARG A 124 23.56 15.11 11.45
C ARG A 124 24.53 15.16 10.28
N GLY A 125 24.55 16.31 9.60
CA GLY A 125 25.69 16.80 8.83
C GLY A 125 26.57 17.74 9.67
N LEU A 126 27.79 18.03 9.20
CA LEU A 126 28.72 18.93 9.90
C LEU A 126 28.12 20.32 10.21
N VAL A 127 27.16 20.78 9.41
CA VAL A 127 26.57 22.14 9.52
C VAL A 127 25.03 22.11 9.64
N ARG A 128 24.34 21.04 9.18
CA ARG A 128 22.87 20.92 9.17
C ARG A 128 22.39 19.70 9.95
N ARG A 129 21.30 19.85 10.70
CA ARG A 129 20.57 18.71 11.31
C ARG A 129 19.46 18.29 10.35
N LEU A 130 19.42 17.00 10.04
CA LEU A 130 18.39 16.43 9.19
C LEU A 130 17.23 15.96 10.05
N ARG A 131 16.04 16.22 9.53
CA ARG A 131 14.77 16.03 10.21
C ARG A 131 13.80 15.34 9.24
N LEU A 132 12.96 14.48 9.79
CA LEU A 132 11.93 13.80 9.03
C LEU A 132 10.97 14.85 8.43
N PRO A 133 10.66 14.77 7.13
CA PRO A 133 9.66 15.65 6.57
C PRO A 133 8.31 15.53 7.29
N GLN A 134 7.61 16.65 7.43
CA GLN A 134 6.29 16.67 8.05
C GLN A 134 5.31 15.77 7.27
N GLY A 135 4.51 14.99 8.00
CA GLY A 135 3.52 14.06 7.44
C GLY A 135 4.09 12.73 6.95
N GLU A 136 5.41 12.55 6.90
CA GLU A 136 6.02 11.29 6.47
C GLU A 136 6.19 10.30 7.62
N SER A 137 6.08 9.02 7.28
CA SER A 137 6.44 7.88 8.14
C SER A 137 7.90 7.47 7.93
N LEU A 138 8.48 6.82 8.94
CA LEU A 138 9.90 6.45 8.98
C LEU A 138 10.06 4.95 9.19
N LEU A 139 10.78 4.28 8.29
CA LEU A 139 11.20 2.90 8.46
C LEU A 139 12.71 2.83 8.71
N ILE A 140 13.12 2.25 9.82
CA ILE A 140 14.53 2.08 10.20
C ILE A 140 14.92 0.63 9.96
N VAL A 141 15.83 0.40 9.02
CA VAL A 141 16.39 -0.92 8.71
C VAL A 141 17.80 -0.99 9.24
N ALA A 142 18.06 -1.88 10.19
CA ALA A 142 19.37 -2.01 10.84
C ALA A 142 19.75 -3.46 11.10
N PRO A 143 21.05 -3.85 11.08
CA PRO A 143 21.47 -5.22 11.40
C PRO A 143 21.01 -5.68 12.79
N ASP A 144 21.05 -4.74 13.73
CA ASP A 144 20.80 -4.97 15.14
C ASP A 144 19.82 -3.92 15.65
N TYR A 145 18.97 -4.32 16.60
CA TYR A 145 18.01 -3.39 17.19
C TYR A 145 18.63 -2.32 18.07
N GLY A 146 19.85 -2.49 18.59
CA GLY A 146 20.47 -1.49 19.47
C GLY A 146 20.54 -0.08 18.84
N PRO A 147 21.20 0.09 17.68
CA PRO A 147 21.21 1.36 16.95
C PRO A 147 19.82 1.81 16.46
N ALA A 148 18.97 0.87 16.00
CA ALA A 148 17.62 1.20 15.54
C ALA A 148 16.73 1.72 16.67
N LEU A 149 16.78 1.10 17.84
CA LEU A 149 16.07 1.49 19.05
C LEU A 149 16.44 2.92 19.47
N ARG A 150 17.73 3.28 19.42
CA ARG A 150 18.17 4.65 19.74
C ARG A 150 17.63 5.69 18.75
N HIS A 151 17.54 5.33 17.48
CA HIS A 151 16.97 6.20 16.44
C HIS A 151 15.45 6.32 16.61
N LEU A 152 14.75 5.19 16.85
CA LEU A 152 13.33 5.14 17.10
C LEU A 152 12.95 5.89 18.40
N ALA A 153 13.77 5.81 19.45
CA ALA A 153 13.57 6.54 20.70
C ALA A 153 13.57 8.07 20.50
N ASP A 154 14.43 8.60 19.61
CA ASP A 154 14.38 10.03 19.24
C ASP A 154 13.07 10.37 18.54
N ALA A 155 12.59 9.50 17.65
CA ALA A 155 11.31 9.68 16.97
C ALA A 155 10.12 9.65 17.95
N VAL A 156 10.10 8.73 18.92
CA VAL A 156 9.08 8.64 19.98
C VAL A 156 9.06 9.88 20.86
N VAL A 157 10.24 10.36 21.27
CA VAL A 157 10.36 11.56 22.12
C VAL A 157 9.96 12.84 21.39
N THR A 158 10.25 12.94 20.10
CA THR A 158 9.96 14.14 19.31
C THR A 158 8.56 14.14 18.70
N ALA A 159 7.84 13.02 18.79
CA ALA A 159 6.48 12.91 18.29
C ALA A 159 5.53 13.85 19.05
N THR A 160 4.77 14.61 18.28
CA THR A 160 3.71 15.50 18.78
C THR A 160 2.36 14.82 18.65
N GLY A 161 1.44 15.12 19.59
CA GLY A 161 0.09 14.56 19.60
C GLY A 161 0.01 13.16 20.20
N PRO A 162 -1.15 12.48 20.03
CA PRO A 162 -1.40 11.15 20.57
C PRO A 162 -0.42 10.12 19.98
N LEU A 163 0.19 9.33 20.86
CA LEU A 163 1.25 8.38 20.49
C LEU A 163 0.97 7.00 21.09
N LEU A 164 0.88 6.01 20.21
CA LEU A 164 0.82 4.60 20.55
C LEU A 164 2.18 3.95 20.22
N VAL A 165 2.74 3.21 21.17
CA VAL A 165 4.04 2.54 21.03
C VAL A 165 3.86 1.04 21.24
N LEU A 166 4.06 0.24 20.20
CA LEU A 166 4.19 -1.21 20.30
C LEU A 166 5.65 -1.55 20.65
N ASP A 167 5.85 -2.00 21.88
CA ASP A 167 7.16 -2.10 22.51
C ASP A 167 7.51 -3.54 22.86
N VAL A 168 8.28 -4.18 21.98
CA VAL A 168 8.80 -5.53 22.19
C VAL A 168 9.83 -5.50 23.34
N ASP A 169 9.60 -6.32 24.36
CA ASP A 169 10.42 -6.40 25.58
C ASP A 169 10.54 -5.10 26.41
N GLY A 170 9.70 -4.09 26.16
CA GLY A 170 9.62 -2.89 27.01
C GLY A 170 10.82 -1.94 26.89
N LEU A 171 11.59 -2.05 25.82
CA LEU A 171 12.85 -1.32 25.65
C LEU A 171 12.62 0.17 25.37
N LEU A 172 11.59 0.53 24.59
CA LEU A 172 11.24 1.93 24.35
C LEU A 172 10.69 2.58 25.61
N TYR A 173 9.82 1.90 26.36
CA TYR A 173 9.30 2.41 27.63
C TYR A 173 10.43 2.78 28.58
N ARG A 174 11.41 1.88 28.76
CA ARG A 174 12.60 2.14 29.59
C ARG A 174 13.36 3.38 29.14
N ASP A 175 13.50 3.60 27.84
CA ASP A 175 14.37 4.63 27.27
C ASP A 175 13.66 5.99 27.05
N THR A 176 12.32 6.01 26.92
CA THR A 176 11.55 7.20 26.53
C THR A 176 10.43 7.60 27.49
N ALA A 177 9.92 6.70 28.33
CA ALA A 177 8.74 6.99 29.16
C ALA A 177 8.96 8.13 30.15
N GLY A 178 10.14 8.22 30.79
CA GLY A 178 10.43 9.29 31.75
C GLY A 178 10.33 10.69 31.13
N ARG A 179 10.73 10.84 29.86
CA ARG A 179 10.61 12.12 29.15
C ARG A 179 9.19 12.39 28.69
N ARG A 180 8.51 11.38 28.14
CA ARG A 180 7.11 11.51 27.71
C ARG A 180 6.17 11.80 28.87
N ALA A 181 6.46 11.27 30.06
CA ALA A 181 5.71 11.54 31.27
C ALA A 181 5.74 13.03 31.64
N ALA A 182 6.86 13.72 31.40
CA ALA A 182 7.01 15.14 31.65
C ALA A 182 6.24 16.04 30.65
N GLU A 183 5.83 15.51 29.48
CA GLU A 183 5.18 16.27 28.41
C GLU A 183 3.65 16.12 28.40
N GLY A 184 3.12 14.93 28.72
CA GLY A 184 1.67 14.65 28.61
C GLY A 184 1.19 13.41 29.34
N GLY A 185 2.02 12.82 30.22
CA GLY A 185 1.72 11.56 30.90
C GLY A 185 1.97 10.31 30.05
N VAL A 186 2.12 9.16 30.71
CA VAL A 186 2.34 7.86 30.05
C VAL A 186 1.46 6.78 30.67
N VAL A 187 1.05 5.84 29.84
CA VAL A 187 0.33 4.64 30.25
C VAL A 187 1.05 3.43 29.70
N ARG A 188 1.25 2.40 30.51
CA ARG A 188 1.80 1.11 30.07
C ARG A 188 0.72 0.05 30.14
N LEU A 189 0.35 -0.49 28.98
CA LEU A 189 -0.54 -1.61 28.81
C LEU A 189 0.33 -2.86 28.63
N ALA A 190 0.19 -3.85 29.51
CA ALA A 190 0.96 -5.10 29.45
C ALA A 190 0.00 -6.29 29.50
N PRO A 191 -0.59 -6.68 28.35
CA PRO A 191 -1.62 -7.71 28.31
C PRO A 191 -1.11 -9.07 28.79
N PHE A 192 0.19 -9.33 28.68
CA PHE A 192 0.82 -10.59 29.10
C PHE A 192 1.32 -10.56 30.56
N GLY A 193 0.72 -9.72 31.41
CA GLY A 193 1.07 -9.57 32.82
C GLY A 193 1.55 -8.16 33.20
N GLY A 194 0.87 -7.57 34.20
CA GLY A 194 1.17 -6.26 34.77
C GLY A 194 0.55 -5.08 34.00
N GLY A 195 0.97 -3.85 34.33
CA GLY A 195 0.49 -2.62 33.69
C GLY A 195 -1.00 -2.33 33.95
N VAL A 196 -1.56 -1.33 33.26
CA VAL A 196 -2.98 -1.02 33.39
C VAL A 196 -3.83 -2.01 32.58
N PRO A 197 -4.97 -2.48 33.12
CA PRO A 197 -5.82 -3.41 32.40
C PRO A 197 -6.64 -2.68 31.32
N TRP A 198 -6.80 -3.33 30.17
CA TRP A 198 -7.53 -2.79 29.02
C TRP A 198 -8.46 -3.84 28.41
N ASN A 199 -9.75 -3.55 28.40
CA ASN A 199 -10.76 -4.43 27.83
C ASN A 199 -11.16 -3.95 26.43
N PRO A 200 -10.97 -4.77 25.37
CA PRO A 200 -11.35 -4.37 24.03
C PRO A 200 -12.87 -4.25 23.84
N LEU A 201 -13.71 -4.94 24.62
CA LEU A 201 -15.16 -4.79 24.55
C LEU A 201 -15.66 -3.54 25.30
N ALA A 202 -14.85 -2.93 26.17
CA ALA A 202 -15.23 -1.76 26.96
C ALA A 202 -15.48 -0.48 26.13
N VAL A 203 -15.14 -0.48 24.84
CA VAL A 203 -15.48 0.60 23.90
C VAL A 203 -16.99 0.66 23.64
N ALA A 204 -17.66 -0.49 23.61
CA ALA A 204 -19.09 -0.60 23.38
C ALA A 204 -19.91 -0.62 24.67
N TRP A 205 -19.28 -0.70 25.84
CA TRP A 205 -19.99 -0.86 27.10
C TRP A 205 -20.22 0.48 27.84
N ARG A 206 -21.45 0.67 28.35
CA ARG A 206 -21.84 1.73 29.29
C ARG A 206 -22.43 1.11 30.56
N PRO A 207 -22.41 1.83 31.71
CA PRO A 207 -23.02 1.34 32.93
C PRO A 207 -24.50 0.97 32.79
N GLU A 208 -25.22 1.56 31.84
CA GLU A 208 -26.66 1.34 31.64
C GLU A 208 -26.97 0.29 30.57
N ALA A 209 -26.15 0.21 29.50
CA ALA A 209 -26.36 -0.70 28.37
C ALA A 209 -25.11 -0.87 27.50
N ILE A 210 -25.16 -1.82 26.58
CA ILE A 210 -24.21 -1.91 25.47
C ILE A 210 -24.66 -1.00 24.32
N ASP A 211 -23.72 -0.28 23.72
CA ASP A 211 -23.86 0.41 22.45
C ASP A 211 -23.72 -0.58 21.29
N ASP A 212 -24.84 -0.99 20.71
CA ASP A 212 -24.90 -1.94 19.60
C ASP A 212 -24.14 -1.46 18.36
N THR A 213 -24.09 -0.16 18.12
CA THR A 213 -23.38 0.39 16.95
C THR A 213 -21.88 0.22 17.14
N ALA A 214 -21.37 0.55 18.33
CA ALA A 214 -19.97 0.35 18.67
C ALA A 214 -19.60 -1.15 18.71
N LEU A 215 -20.49 -2.01 19.20
CA LEU A 215 -20.27 -3.45 19.25
C LEU A 215 -20.24 -4.07 17.85
N GLN A 216 -21.17 -3.69 16.96
CA GLN A 216 -21.16 -4.14 15.57
C GLN A 216 -19.92 -3.68 14.83
N ALA A 217 -19.48 -2.43 15.05
CA ALA A 217 -18.23 -1.92 14.48
C ALA A 217 -17.01 -2.71 14.98
N LEU A 218 -17.02 -3.16 16.24
CA LEU A 218 -15.98 -4.03 16.78
C LEU A 218 -16.02 -5.43 16.15
N ALA A 219 -17.21 -6.02 15.99
CA ALA A 219 -17.41 -7.32 15.34
C ALA A 219 -16.85 -7.33 13.90
N GLN A 220 -17.14 -6.29 13.13
CA GLN A 220 -16.61 -6.12 11.77
C GLN A 220 -15.07 -6.08 11.71
N ARG A 221 -14.42 -5.57 12.77
CA ARG A 221 -12.96 -5.46 12.86
C ARG A 221 -12.30 -6.77 13.28
N TRP A 222 -12.91 -7.48 14.23
CA TRP A 222 -12.40 -8.76 14.75
C TRP A 222 -12.66 -9.91 13.76
N PHE A 223 -13.76 -9.84 13.04
CA PHE A 223 -14.20 -10.85 12.07
C PHE A 223 -14.42 -10.20 10.69
N PRO A 224 -13.35 -9.73 10.03
CA PRO A 224 -13.49 -9.09 8.73
C PRO A 224 -13.90 -10.10 7.65
N GLU A 225 -14.69 -9.61 6.67
CA GLU A 225 -14.93 -10.31 5.41
C GLU A 225 -13.61 -10.44 4.65
N ARG A 226 -13.02 -11.64 4.59
CA ARG A 226 -11.77 -11.88 3.86
C ARG A 226 -12.05 -12.08 2.37
N ARG A 227 -13.19 -12.70 2.06
CA ARG A 227 -13.65 -13.02 0.71
C ARG A 227 -15.15 -12.76 0.61
N ARG A 228 -15.62 -12.35 -0.57
CA ARG A 228 -17.05 -12.02 -0.75
C ARG A 228 -18.00 -13.22 -0.55
N MET A 229 -17.52 -14.44 -0.80
CA MET A 229 -18.25 -15.68 -0.53
C MET A 229 -18.47 -15.93 0.97
N GLU A 230 -17.59 -15.41 1.83
CA GLU A 230 -17.72 -15.54 3.28
C GLU A 230 -18.75 -14.58 3.86
N ARG A 231 -19.36 -13.67 3.07
CA ARG A 231 -20.23 -12.62 3.61
C ARG A 231 -21.40 -13.17 4.44
N ALA A 232 -22.03 -14.25 4.00
CA ALA A 232 -23.12 -14.87 4.74
C ALA A 232 -22.63 -15.45 6.07
N LEU A 233 -21.53 -16.22 6.03
CA LEU A 233 -20.84 -16.74 7.22
C LEU A 233 -20.45 -15.61 8.17
N VAL A 234 -19.82 -14.54 7.67
CA VAL A 234 -19.34 -13.40 8.46
C VAL A 234 -20.51 -12.63 9.08
N SER A 235 -21.62 -12.47 8.34
CA SER A 235 -22.85 -11.89 8.90
C SER A 235 -23.38 -12.72 10.07
N GLN A 236 -23.34 -14.06 9.95
CA GLN A 236 -23.74 -14.95 11.02
C GLN A 236 -22.75 -14.91 12.21
N VAL A 237 -21.45 -14.86 11.94
CA VAL A 237 -20.41 -14.67 12.96
C VAL A 237 -20.64 -13.38 13.74
N HIS A 238 -20.98 -12.27 13.07
CA HIS A 238 -21.30 -11.01 13.74
C HIS A 238 -22.56 -11.14 14.61
N ALA A 239 -23.63 -11.77 14.09
CA ALA A 239 -24.87 -11.97 14.83
C ALA A 239 -24.65 -12.82 16.11
N VAL A 240 -23.94 -13.94 15.99
CA VAL A 240 -23.63 -14.81 17.13
C VAL A 240 -22.70 -14.10 18.11
N PHE A 241 -21.64 -13.42 17.64
CA PHE A 241 -20.75 -12.66 18.51
C PHE A 241 -21.51 -11.61 19.33
N VAL A 242 -22.38 -10.82 18.69
CA VAL A 242 -23.20 -9.80 19.37
C VAL A 242 -24.14 -10.45 20.39
N ALA A 243 -24.81 -11.54 20.03
CA ALA A 243 -25.71 -12.25 20.93
C ALA A 243 -24.97 -12.81 22.17
N LEU A 244 -23.78 -13.38 21.99
CA LEU A 244 -22.96 -13.89 23.09
C LEU A 244 -22.46 -12.77 24.02
N VAL A 245 -22.08 -11.62 23.47
CA VAL A 245 -21.67 -10.45 24.27
C VAL A 245 -22.83 -9.93 25.12
N HIS A 246 -24.03 -9.82 24.55
CA HIS A 246 -25.24 -9.44 25.30
C HIS A 246 -25.60 -10.48 26.37
N ALA A 247 -25.47 -11.78 26.08
CA ALA A 247 -25.72 -12.82 27.06
C ALA A 247 -24.77 -12.71 28.27
N VAL A 248 -23.49 -12.46 28.03
CA VAL A 248 -22.51 -12.24 29.11
C VAL A 248 -22.84 -10.98 29.91
N ASP A 249 -23.17 -9.86 29.26
CA ASP A 249 -23.54 -8.61 29.94
C ASP A 249 -24.82 -8.74 30.78
N ASP A 250 -25.84 -9.42 30.26
CA ASP A 250 -27.09 -9.66 30.98
C ASP A 250 -26.86 -10.48 32.26
N VAL A 251 -26.06 -11.54 32.17
CA VAL A 251 -25.73 -12.39 33.32
C VAL A 251 -24.90 -11.63 34.36
N LEU A 252 -23.94 -10.80 33.92
CA LEU A 252 -23.16 -9.94 34.81
C LEU A 252 -24.08 -8.95 35.54
N ARG A 253 -24.95 -8.23 34.82
CA ARG A 253 -25.88 -7.26 35.39
C ARG A 253 -26.90 -7.89 36.32
N ALA A 254 -27.46 -9.04 35.95
CA ALA A 254 -28.39 -9.79 36.79
C ALA A 254 -27.73 -10.23 38.11
N GLY A 255 -26.43 -10.50 38.09
CA GLY A 255 -25.62 -10.79 39.27
C GLY A 255 -25.16 -9.55 40.06
N GLY A 256 -25.51 -8.34 39.62
CA GLY A 256 -25.09 -7.07 40.26
C GLY A 256 -23.67 -6.63 39.95
N GLU A 257 -23.01 -7.23 38.96
CA GLU A 257 -21.67 -6.87 38.53
C GLU A 257 -21.71 -5.65 37.60
N SER A 258 -20.90 -4.62 37.90
CA SER A 258 -20.79 -3.40 37.09
C SER A 258 -19.45 -3.38 36.34
N VAL A 259 -19.24 -4.41 35.52
CA VAL A 259 -18.03 -4.59 34.70
C VAL A 259 -18.41 -4.97 33.27
N PRO A 260 -17.63 -4.53 32.26
CA PRO A 260 -17.87 -4.93 30.88
C PRO A 260 -17.58 -6.43 30.67
N PRO A 261 -18.28 -7.10 29.75
CA PRO A 261 -17.88 -8.42 29.25
C PRO A 261 -16.41 -8.40 28.82
N ALA A 262 -15.63 -9.44 29.12
CA ALA A 262 -14.27 -9.58 28.62
C ALA A 262 -14.19 -10.65 27.51
N PRO A 263 -13.22 -10.56 26.57
CA PRO A 263 -13.07 -11.58 25.53
C PRO A 263 -12.85 -12.99 26.06
N GLY A 264 -12.13 -13.14 27.19
CA GLY A 264 -11.96 -14.44 27.82
C GLY A 264 -13.27 -15.00 28.38
N ASP A 265 -14.26 -14.16 28.73
CA ASP A 265 -15.59 -14.62 29.16
C ASP A 265 -16.33 -15.28 28.00
N LEU A 266 -16.24 -14.69 26.81
CA LEU A 266 -16.77 -15.30 25.57
C LEU A 266 -16.07 -16.62 25.24
N TRP A 267 -14.74 -16.66 25.37
CA TRP A 267 -13.97 -17.88 25.13
C TRP A 267 -14.40 -19.01 26.09
N ARG A 268 -14.51 -18.72 27.39
CA ARG A 268 -14.97 -19.70 28.39
C ARG A 268 -16.40 -20.16 28.12
N LEU A 269 -17.28 -19.24 27.72
CA LEU A 269 -18.65 -19.59 27.38
C LEU A 269 -18.68 -20.56 26.18
N LEU A 270 -17.97 -20.26 25.09
CA LEU A 270 -17.81 -21.16 23.94
C LEU A 270 -17.19 -22.51 24.31
N ALA A 271 -16.25 -22.52 25.26
CA ALA A 271 -15.61 -23.74 25.73
C ALA A 271 -16.57 -24.69 26.48
N THR A 272 -17.71 -24.19 27.00
CA THR A 272 -18.73 -25.07 27.63
C THR A 272 -19.48 -25.95 26.62
N GLY A 273 -19.46 -25.59 25.33
CA GLY A 273 -20.00 -26.41 24.24
C GLY A 273 -18.92 -27.23 23.53
N ASP A 274 -17.81 -27.55 24.20
CA ASP A 274 -16.63 -28.23 23.63
C ASP A 274 -16.06 -27.53 22.38
N GLY A 275 -16.22 -26.21 22.30
CA GLY A 275 -15.77 -25.39 21.17
C GLY A 275 -16.68 -25.46 19.93
N ARG A 276 -17.88 -26.05 20.07
CA ARG A 276 -18.93 -26.10 19.04
C ARG A 276 -20.13 -25.25 19.44
N LEU A 277 -20.91 -24.84 18.44
CA LEU A 277 -22.17 -24.11 18.63
C LEU A 277 -23.34 -25.03 18.29
N GLU A 278 -23.67 -25.98 19.16
CA GLU A 278 -24.82 -26.84 18.93
C GLU A 278 -26.15 -26.06 19.15
N PRO A 279 -27.20 -26.29 18.34
CA PRO A 279 -28.51 -25.67 18.55
C PRO A 279 -29.06 -25.86 19.96
N ALA A 280 -28.86 -27.05 20.54
CA ALA A 280 -29.29 -27.37 21.91
C ALA A 280 -28.57 -26.49 22.94
N TRP A 281 -27.27 -26.25 22.77
CA TRP A 281 -26.49 -25.38 23.65
C TRP A 281 -26.96 -23.91 23.54
N LEU A 282 -27.22 -23.42 22.32
CA LEU A 282 -27.75 -22.07 22.10
C LEU A 282 -29.15 -21.89 22.71
N HIS A 283 -30.02 -22.90 22.62
CA HIS A 283 -31.31 -22.90 23.30
C HIS A 283 -31.16 -22.93 24.83
N ALA A 284 -30.30 -23.77 25.37
CA ALA A 284 -30.02 -23.81 26.81
C ALA A 284 -29.49 -22.47 27.33
N LEU A 285 -28.62 -21.81 26.57
CA LEU A 285 -28.15 -20.46 26.87
C LEU A 285 -29.29 -19.43 26.79
N ALA A 286 -30.19 -19.53 25.80
CA ALA A 286 -31.32 -18.61 25.64
C ALA A 286 -32.33 -18.67 26.79
N GLU A 287 -32.41 -19.82 27.49
CA GLU A 287 -33.27 -20.04 28.65
C GLU A 287 -32.54 -19.83 29.99
N ALA A 288 -31.27 -19.41 29.96
CA ALA A 288 -30.50 -19.22 31.18
C ALA A 288 -31.05 -18.06 32.03
N PRO A 289 -31.04 -18.18 33.37
CA PRO A 289 -31.57 -17.15 34.24
C PRO A 289 -30.77 -15.85 34.14
N GLY A 290 -31.46 -14.72 34.09
CA GLY A 290 -30.86 -13.39 34.03
C GLY A 290 -30.75 -12.78 32.63
N LEU A 291 -31.05 -13.53 31.56
CA LEU A 291 -31.07 -12.99 30.19
C LEU A 291 -32.31 -12.12 29.94
N ARG A 292 -32.13 -11.04 29.17
CA ARG A 292 -33.26 -10.27 28.64
C ARG A 292 -33.95 -11.05 27.52
N ALA A 293 -35.26 -10.81 27.36
CA ALA A 293 -36.06 -11.45 26.30
C ALA A 293 -35.46 -11.25 24.90
N THR A 294 -34.96 -10.05 24.60
CA THR A 294 -34.32 -9.69 23.33
C THR A 294 -33.04 -10.50 23.05
N THR A 295 -32.26 -10.76 24.10
CA THR A 295 -31.03 -11.57 24.03
C THR A 295 -31.39 -13.03 23.79
N GLY A 296 -32.36 -13.57 24.53
CA GLY A 296 -32.89 -14.93 24.33
C GLY A 296 -33.43 -15.14 22.92
N ASP A 297 -34.20 -14.19 22.38
CA ASP A 297 -34.72 -14.27 21.00
C ASP A 297 -33.59 -14.27 19.96
N SER A 298 -32.53 -13.50 20.19
CA SER A 298 -31.37 -13.46 19.30
C SER A 298 -30.60 -14.77 19.30
N LEU A 299 -30.43 -15.40 20.47
CA LEU A 299 -29.81 -16.73 20.60
C LEU A 299 -30.67 -17.81 19.95
N ARG A 300 -32.00 -17.79 20.14
CA ARG A 300 -32.93 -18.72 19.46
C ARG A 300 -32.90 -18.57 17.94
N ARG A 301 -32.78 -17.34 17.41
CA ARG A 301 -32.56 -17.11 15.98
C ARG A 301 -31.24 -17.70 15.50
N CYS A 302 -30.16 -17.57 16.28
CA CYS A 302 -28.88 -18.17 15.93
C CYS A 302 -28.95 -19.72 15.94
N ALA A 303 -29.71 -20.30 16.87
CA ALA A 303 -29.89 -21.75 16.98
C ALA A 303 -30.63 -22.37 15.78
N ALA A 304 -31.38 -21.57 15.01
CA ALA A 304 -32.11 -22.03 13.83
C ALA A 304 -31.21 -22.26 12.58
N CYS A 305 -29.93 -21.90 12.66
CA CYS A 305 -28.96 -22.19 11.60
C CYS A 305 -28.63 -23.69 11.52
N ASP A 306 -28.17 -24.14 10.35
CA ASP A 306 -27.72 -25.52 10.18
C ASP A 306 -26.42 -25.79 10.96
N ALA A 307 -26.19 -27.06 11.32
CA ALA A 307 -25.05 -27.46 12.15
C ALA A 307 -23.69 -27.21 11.47
N VAL A 308 -23.60 -27.31 10.13
CA VAL A 308 -22.35 -27.09 9.40
C VAL A 308 -21.96 -25.62 9.41
N LEU A 309 -22.94 -24.72 9.22
CA LEU A 309 -22.73 -23.29 9.37
C LEU A 309 -22.35 -22.93 10.81
N LEU A 310 -23.01 -23.50 11.80
CA LEU A 310 -22.69 -23.25 13.21
C LEU A 310 -21.27 -23.70 13.58
N ASP A 311 -20.79 -24.83 13.04
CA ASP A 311 -19.39 -25.27 13.20
C ASP A 311 -18.42 -24.26 12.56
N ALA A 312 -18.69 -23.79 11.34
CA ALA A 312 -17.87 -22.78 10.68
C ALA A 312 -17.88 -21.43 11.43
N VAL A 313 -19.02 -21.04 12.01
CA VAL A 313 -19.14 -19.85 12.86
C VAL A 313 -18.32 -20.02 14.14
N ALA A 314 -18.41 -21.18 14.79
CA ALA A 314 -17.66 -21.49 16.02
C ALA A 314 -16.15 -21.42 15.78
N GLU A 315 -15.66 -22.00 14.68
CA GLU A 315 -14.25 -21.95 14.30
C GLU A 315 -13.78 -20.49 14.07
N ARG A 316 -14.59 -19.69 13.37
CA ARG A 316 -14.26 -18.29 13.08
C ARG A 316 -14.27 -17.40 14.33
N LEU A 317 -15.18 -17.66 15.27
CA LEU A 317 -15.21 -16.99 16.59
C LEU A 317 -14.01 -17.38 17.45
N ALA A 318 -13.64 -18.66 17.43
CA ALA A 318 -12.54 -19.20 18.22
C ALA A 318 -11.18 -18.60 17.83
N GLU A 319 -10.95 -18.31 16.54
CA GLU A 319 -9.67 -17.83 16.02
C GLU A 319 -9.10 -16.62 16.80
N PRO A 320 -9.79 -15.47 16.95
CA PRO A 320 -9.29 -14.37 17.75
C PRO A 320 -9.49 -14.54 19.26
N LEU A 321 -10.54 -15.25 19.70
CA LEU A 321 -10.87 -15.40 21.13
C LEU A 321 -9.90 -16.32 21.87
N ARG A 322 -9.29 -17.29 21.18
CA ARG A 322 -8.33 -18.24 21.77
C ARG A 322 -7.12 -17.55 22.40
N ALA A 323 -6.72 -16.37 21.90
CA ALA A 323 -5.63 -15.59 22.50
C ALA A 323 -5.93 -15.17 23.94
N PHE A 324 -7.20 -15.03 24.31
CA PHE A 324 -7.65 -14.62 25.65
C PHE A 324 -7.91 -15.80 26.59
N ALA A 325 -7.56 -17.03 26.18
CA ALA A 325 -7.66 -18.22 27.01
C ALA A 325 -6.62 -18.26 28.14
N GLY A 326 -5.48 -17.58 27.97
CA GLY A 326 -4.42 -17.52 28.97
C GLY A 326 -4.85 -16.68 30.18
N GLU A 327 -4.57 -17.17 31.40
CA GLU A 327 -4.92 -16.47 32.65
C GLU A 327 -4.30 -15.07 32.75
N ASP A 328 -3.08 -14.91 32.24
CA ASP A 328 -2.34 -13.64 32.18
C ASP A 328 -3.06 -12.61 31.31
N ILE A 329 -3.46 -13.01 30.09
CA ILE A 329 -4.15 -12.16 29.12
C ILE A 329 -5.56 -11.86 29.55
N ASP A 330 -6.31 -12.85 30.04
CA ASP A 330 -7.66 -12.64 30.54
C ASP A 330 -7.66 -11.61 31.69
N ALA A 331 -6.78 -11.78 32.68
CA ALA A 331 -6.65 -10.82 33.77
C ALA A 331 -6.25 -9.42 33.27
N GLY A 332 -5.30 -9.33 32.34
CA GLY A 332 -4.86 -8.07 31.75
C GLY A 332 -5.90 -7.38 30.86
N THR A 333 -6.94 -8.09 30.41
CA THR A 333 -7.92 -7.60 29.42
C THR A 333 -9.35 -7.43 29.94
N ARG A 334 -9.52 -7.39 31.26
CA ARG A 334 -10.83 -7.21 31.91
C ARG A 334 -11.15 -5.77 32.34
N GLY A 335 -10.15 -4.89 32.43
CA GLY A 335 -10.32 -3.56 33.02
C GLY A 335 -10.72 -2.45 32.04
N MET A 336 -11.24 -1.35 32.60
CA MET A 336 -11.68 -0.17 31.84
C MET A 336 -10.68 1.01 31.88
N ALA A 337 -9.45 0.77 32.35
CA ALA A 337 -8.53 1.84 32.71
C ALA A 337 -8.04 2.68 31.51
N LEU A 338 -8.20 2.18 30.28
CA LEU A 338 -7.80 2.86 29.06
C LEU A 338 -8.95 2.92 28.04
N ARG A 339 -9.24 4.12 27.56
CA ARG A 339 -10.03 4.42 26.37
C ARG A 339 -9.20 5.36 25.49
N PHE A 340 -9.18 5.13 24.19
CA PHE A 340 -8.45 5.98 23.26
C PHE A 340 -9.25 7.23 22.91
N ASP A 341 -8.60 8.38 22.95
CA ASP A 341 -9.18 9.69 22.62
C ASP A 341 -8.10 10.53 21.90
N ALA A 342 -8.48 11.19 20.81
CA ALA A 342 -7.60 12.06 20.04
C ALA A 342 -7.15 13.32 20.80
N SER A 343 -7.93 13.76 21.79
CA SER A 343 -7.59 14.91 22.64
C SER A 343 -6.64 14.56 23.78
N ASP A 344 -6.44 13.26 24.07
CA ASP A 344 -5.60 12.79 25.16
C ASP A 344 -4.11 12.84 24.75
N PRO A 345 -3.28 13.66 25.41
CA PRO A 345 -1.86 13.78 25.09
C PRO A 345 -1.02 12.60 25.60
N ARG A 346 -1.60 11.66 26.34
CA ARG A 346 -0.87 10.55 26.96
C ARG A 346 -0.25 9.64 25.90
N THR A 347 0.98 9.21 26.18
CA THR A 347 1.64 8.18 25.36
C THR A 347 1.31 6.79 25.91
N VAL A 348 0.78 5.92 25.07
CA VAL A 348 0.43 4.54 25.43
C VAL A 348 1.53 3.59 24.95
N TYR A 349 2.17 2.89 25.88
CA TYR A 349 3.15 1.84 25.59
C TYR A 349 2.47 0.48 25.76
N VAL A 350 2.41 -0.29 24.68
CA VAL A 350 1.93 -1.67 24.68
C VAL A 350 3.13 -2.59 24.76
N HIS A 351 3.32 -3.19 25.92
CA HIS A 351 4.40 -4.14 26.17
C HIS A 351 4.03 -5.53 25.67
N VAL A 352 4.85 -6.08 24.78
CA VAL A 352 4.71 -7.47 24.31
C VAL A 352 6.05 -8.18 24.46
N PRO A 353 6.14 -9.28 25.23
CA PRO A 353 7.35 -10.10 25.26
C PRO A 353 7.66 -10.67 23.87
N ALA A 354 8.93 -10.68 23.45
CA ALA A 354 9.32 -11.18 22.12
C ALA A 354 8.83 -12.62 21.86
N GLY A 355 8.86 -13.48 22.87
CA GLY A 355 8.36 -14.87 22.78
C GLY A 355 6.84 -15.01 22.70
N ARG A 356 6.08 -13.91 22.82
CA ARG A 356 4.61 -13.89 22.74
C ARG A 356 4.09 -13.09 21.54
N CYS A 357 4.95 -12.58 20.66
CA CYS A 357 4.55 -11.83 19.45
C CYS A 357 3.59 -12.63 18.55
N ASP A 358 3.77 -13.95 18.44
CA ASP A 358 2.89 -14.81 17.63
C ASP A 358 1.47 -14.93 18.22
N ALA A 359 1.36 -15.01 19.55
CA ALA A 359 0.09 -15.10 20.26
C ALA A 359 -0.63 -13.75 20.39
N ALA A 360 0.09 -12.64 20.20
CA ALA A 360 -0.40 -11.28 20.39
C ALA A 360 -1.18 -10.72 19.18
N GLY A 361 -1.16 -11.40 18.02
CA GLY A 361 -1.78 -10.90 16.78
C GLY A 361 -3.22 -10.41 16.94
N PRO A 362 -4.18 -11.27 17.33
CA PRO A 362 -5.59 -10.88 17.46
C PRO A 362 -5.83 -9.74 18.45
N LEU A 363 -5.08 -9.73 19.56
CA LEU A 363 -5.13 -8.69 20.57
C LEU A 363 -4.68 -7.33 20.01
N LEU A 364 -3.60 -7.32 19.24
CA LEU A 364 -3.07 -6.09 18.65
C LEU A 364 -3.92 -5.58 17.50
N ASP A 365 -4.49 -6.48 16.69
CA ASP A 365 -5.44 -6.09 15.65
C ASP A 365 -6.64 -5.36 16.27
N ALA A 366 -7.18 -5.88 17.38
CA ALA A 366 -8.22 -5.21 18.15
C ALA A 366 -7.80 -3.83 18.66
N LEU A 367 -6.60 -3.75 19.25
CA LEU A 367 -6.06 -2.52 19.82
C LEU A 367 -5.83 -1.45 18.75
N LEU A 368 -5.19 -1.83 17.63
CA LEU A 368 -4.88 -0.94 16.52
C LEU A 368 -6.13 -0.47 15.80
N ALA A 369 -7.15 -1.33 15.68
CA ALA A 369 -8.42 -0.94 15.09
C ALA A 369 -9.18 0.07 15.96
N GLN A 370 -9.13 -0.05 17.29
CA GLN A 370 -9.71 0.96 18.20
C GLN A 370 -8.91 2.26 18.20
N TRP A 371 -7.58 2.17 18.26
CA TRP A 371 -6.71 3.34 18.15
C TRP A 371 -6.96 4.11 16.85
N ARG A 372 -7.05 3.39 15.73
CA ARG A 372 -7.38 3.97 14.41
C ARG A 372 -8.66 4.79 14.46
N ASP A 373 -9.70 4.20 15.02
CA ASP A 373 -11.02 4.80 15.07
C ASP A 373 -11.02 6.09 15.89
N ALA A 374 -10.35 6.07 17.05
CA ALA A 374 -10.15 7.25 17.87
C ALA A 374 -9.39 8.37 17.13
N MET A 375 -8.44 8.00 16.25
CA MET A 375 -7.63 8.95 15.48
C MET A 375 -8.24 9.35 14.13
N ARG A 376 -9.49 8.98 13.82
CA ARG A 376 -10.14 9.23 12.51
C ARG A 376 -10.07 10.69 12.04
N HIS A 377 -10.06 11.64 12.97
CA HIS A 377 -10.03 13.08 12.69
C HIS A 377 -8.80 13.79 13.26
N ALA A 378 -7.73 13.05 13.60
CA ALA A 378 -6.53 13.61 14.22
C ALA A 378 -5.24 13.01 13.67
N GLU A 379 -4.13 13.75 13.78
CA GLU A 379 -2.79 13.26 13.42
C GLU A 379 -2.21 12.40 14.57
N GLY A 380 -2.55 11.12 14.58
CA GLY A 380 -1.95 10.14 15.49
C GLY A 380 -0.58 9.64 15.02
N THR A 381 0.24 9.17 15.96
CA THR A 381 1.52 8.52 15.66
C THR A 381 1.53 7.10 16.23
N LEU A 382 2.00 6.14 15.43
CA LEU A 382 2.26 4.76 15.85
C LEU A 382 3.76 4.48 15.76
N ALA A 383 4.39 4.09 16.86
CA ALA A 383 5.75 3.61 16.88
C ALA A 383 5.78 2.09 17.10
N ILE A 384 6.55 1.35 16.29
CA ILE A 384 6.65 -0.11 16.34
C ILE A 384 8.12 -0.51 16.49
N HIS A 385 8.45 -1.10 17.63
CA HIS A 385 9.73 -1.75 17.82
C HIS A 385 9.71 -3.16 17.23
N ALA A 386 10.75 -3.52 16.47
CA ALA A 386 10.94 -4.88 15.92
C ALA A 386 9.74 -5.38 15.11
N LEU A 387 9.33 -4.63 14.09
CA LEU A 387 8.21 -4.97 13.20
C LEU A 387 8.38 -6.33 12.50
N ASP A 388 9.61 -6.83 12.36
CA ASP A 388 9.93 -8.14 11.79
C ASP A 388 9.94 -9.29 12.82
N HIS A 389 9.64 -9.04 14.10
CA HIS A 389 9.33 -10.10 15.09
C HIS A 389 7.90 -10.61 14.98
N TRP A 390 7.05 -9.90 14.26
CA TRP A 390 5.64 -10.24 14.10
C TRP A 390 5.49 -11.22 12.93
N PRO A 391 4.66 -12.26 13.05
CA PRO A 391 4.53 -13.29 12.01
C PRO A 391 3.93 -12.74 10.70
N ARG A 392 3.14 -11.66 10.77
CA ARG A 392 2.54 -10.99 9.61
C ARG A 392 2.68 -9.46 9.69
N PRO A 393 3.88 -8.90 9.42
CA PRO A 393 4.13 -7.46 9.55
C PRO A 393 3.21 -6.59 8.70
N ALA A 394 2.94 -7.02 7.46
CA ALA A 394 2.01 -6.34 6.57
C ALA A 394 0.56 -6.41 7.08
N GLY A 395 0.15 -7.50 7.72
CA GLY A 395 -1.20 -7.63 8.32
C GLY A 395 -1.42 -6.60 9.43
N LEU A 396 -0.46 -6.46 10.34
CA LEU A 396 -0.48 -5.48 11.42
C LEU A 396 -0.61 -4.03 10.89
N LEU A 397 0.05 -3.76 9.76
CA LEU A 397 0.05 -2.47 9.09
C LEU A 397 -1.15 -2.25 8.16
N ALA A 398 -1.91 -3.30 7.80
CA ALA A 398 -3.03 -3.20 6.88
C ALA A 398 -4.11 -2.27 7.43
N HIS A 399 -4.31 -2.30 8.76
CA HIS A 399 -5.14 -1.30 9.41
C HIS A 399 -4.65 0.09 9.04
N MET A 400 -3.33 0.36 9.07
CA MET A 400 -2.65 1.67 8.90
C MET A 400 -2.75 2.28 7.50
N ALA A 401 -3.02 1.49 6.45
CA ALA A 401 -3.20 2.01 5.10
C ALA A 401 -4.60 2.59 4.88
N SER A 402 -4.75 3.90 5.11
CA SER A 402 -5.93 4.67 4.72
C SER A 402 -5.46 6.07 4.29
N PRO A 403 -6.16 6.78 3.39
CA PRO A 403 -5.74 8.10 2.88
C PRO A 403 -5.64 9.24 3.92
N GLN A 404 -5.85 8.97 5.21
CA GLN A 404 -5.80 9.93 6.31
C GLN A 404 -4.52 9.84 7.14
N SER A 405 -4.23 10.92 7.86
CA SER A 405 -2.94 11.38 8.41
C SER A 405 -2.39 10.61 9.62
N LEU A 406 -2.16 9.30 9.51
CA LEU A 406 -1.42 8.55 10.55
C LEU A 406 0.05 8.36 10.17
N ARG A 407 0.93 8.74 11.11
CA ARG A 407 2.38 8.55 10.97
C ARG A 407 2.80 7.23 11.60
N VAL A 408 3.62 6.47 10.90
CA VAL A 408 4.17 5.21 11.40
C VAL A 408 5.69 5.29 11.50
N PHE A 409 6.25 5.01 12.67
CA PHE A 409 7.68 4.87 12.88
C PHE A 409 7.99 3.42 13.23
N ALA A 410 8.72 2.70 12.39
CA ALA A 410 8.99 1.29 12.61
C ALA A 410 10.48 0.98 12.53
N SER A 411 10.90 -0.06 13.25
CA SER A 411 12.25 -0.63 13.14
C SER A 411 12.19 -2.09 12.71
N VAL A 412 13.06 -2.50 11.79
CA VAL A 412 13.18 -3.88 11.31
C VAL A 412 14.65 -4.29 11.20
N ARG A 413 14.95 -5.59 11.37
CA ARG A 413 16.28 -6.12 11.00
C ARG A 413 16.40 -6.47 9.53
N ARG A 414 15.30 -6.89 8.93
CA ARG A 414 15.22 -7.35 7.54
C ARG A 414 14.00 -6.74 6.88
N LEU A 415 14.18 -6.11 5.73
CA LEU A 415 13.09 -5.50 4.96
C LEU A 415 12.41 -6.57 4.09
N ALA A 416 13.17 -7.46 3.46
CA ALA A 416 12.64 -8.45 2.52
C ALA A 416 11.48 -9.30 3.09
N PRO A 417 11.57 -9.87 4.32
CA PRO A 417 10.46 -10.64 4.90
C PRO A 417 9.21 -9.80 5.17
N CYS A 418 9.36 -8.48 5.39
CA CYS A 418 8.22 -7.59 5.64
C CYS A 418 7.43 -7.27 4.37
N LEU A 419 8.00 -7.48 3.17
CA LEU A 419 7.32 -7.21 1.91
C LEU A 419 6.41 -8.37 1.47
N GLY A 420 6.64 -9.59 1.96
CA GLY A 420 5.86 -10.79 1.65
C GLY A 420 5.80 -11.14 0.14
N ASP A 421 4.96 -12.12 -0.21
CA ASP A 421 4.82 -12.60 -1.60
C ASP A 421 3.71 -11.87 -2.39
N THR A 422 2.73 -11.25 -1.71
CA THR A 422 1.61 -10.50 -2.33
C THR A 422 1.21 -9.25 -1.54
N GLY A 423 1.16 -8.08 -2.19
CA GLY A 423 0.61 -6.83 -1.64
C GLY A 423 1.41 -6.09 -0.55
N GLY A 424 2.32 -6.77 0.18
CA GLY A 424 3.08 -6.15 1.28
C GLY A 424 4.04 -5.04 0.82
N ALA A 425 4.66 -5.18 -0.36
CA ALA A 425 5.48 -4.13 -0.93
C ALA A 425 4.70 -2.84 -1.25
N ALA A 426 3.43 -2.99 -1.64
CA ALA A 426 2.54 -1.85 -1.89
C ALA A 426 2.23 -1.10 -0.60
N LEU A 427 1.74 -1.84 0.39
CA LEU A 427 1.43 -1.34 1.72
C LEU A 427 2.62 -0.64 2.38
N MET A 428 3.79 -1.27 2.35
CA MET A 428 5.02 -0.70 2.92
C MET A 428 5.42 0.58 2.17
N GLY A 429 5.37 0.56 0.84
CA GLY A 429 5.69 1.71 -0.01
C GLY A 429 4.76 2.91 0.23
N ASP A 430 3.47 2.66 0.43
CA ASP A 430 2.47 3.70 0.71
C ASP A 430 2.66 4.29 2.12
N LEU A 431 2.90 3.44 3.11
CA LEU A 431 3.08 3.86 4.49
C LEU A 431 4.38 4.61 4.70
N PHE A 432 5.54 4.05 4.29
CA PHE A 432 6.87 4.55 4.64
C PHE A 432 7.53 5.30 3.49
N GLY A 433 7.39 6.63 3.48
CA GLY A 433 8.05 7.48 2.49
C GLY A 433 9.53 7.70 2.73
N VAL A 434 10.01 7.49 3.94
CA VAL A 434 11.42 7.63 4.30
C VAL A 434 11.95 6.34 4.90
N VAL A 435 13.00 5.80 4.30
CA VAL A 435 13.73 4.63 4.80
C VAL A 435 15.12 5.06 5.27
N ALA A 436 15.46 4.72 6.51
CA ALA A 436 16.76 4.94 7.13
C ALA A 436 17.50 3.60 7.26
N TRP A 437 18.61 3.47 6.56
CA TRP A 437 19.38 2.24 6.42
C TRP A 437 20.72 2.32 7.16
N HIS A 438 20.93 1.51 8.19
CA HIS A 438 22.12 1.59 9.07
C HIS A 438 23.35 0.84 8.54
N GLY A 439 23.26 0.26 7.34
CA GLY A 439 24.37 -0.43 6.67
C GLY A 439 24.64 -1.83 7.23
N TRP A 440 25.10 -2.73 6.37
CA TRP A 440 25.55 -4.06 6.76
C TRP A 440 27.00 -4.29 6.36
N ARG A 441 27.65 -5.20 7.09
CA ARG A 441 28.95 -5.75 6.70
C ARG A 441 28.82 -7.06 5.92
N ASP A 442 27.62 -7.61 5.85
CA ASP A 442 27.30 -8.90 5.26
C ASP A 442 26.79 -8.71 3.82
N THR A 443 27.56 -9.24 2.86
CA THR A 443 27.29 -9.12 1.42
C THR A 443 26.07 -9.94 1.00
N ASP A 444 25.86 -11.11 1.62
CA ASP A 444 24.74 -11.99 1.28
C ASP A 444 23.41 -11.35 1.70
N ARG A 445 23.40 -10.69 2.87
CA ARG A 445 22.24 -9.91 3.31
C ARG A 445 21.98 -8.71 2.40
N ALA A 446 23.00 -7.93 2.09
CA ALA A 446 22.84 -6.78 1.19
C ALA A 446 22.31 -7.20 -0.20
N THR A 447 22.73 -8.36 -0.71
CA THR A 447 22.24 -8.94 -1.97
C THR A 447 20.76 -9.30 -1.90
N ARG A 448 20.28 -9.87 -0.79
CA ARG A 448 18.85 -10.23 -0.62
C ARG A 448 17.94 -9.02 -0.46
N GLU A 449 18.45 -7.92 0.04
CA GLU A 449 17.62 -6.79 0.49
C GLU A 449 17.67 -5.59 -0.45
N ALA A 450 18.70 -5.49 -1.31
CA ALA A 450 18.71 -4.49 -2.39
C ALA A 450 17.47 -4.58 -3.31
N PRO A 451 17.04 -5.78 -3.76
CA PRO A 451 15.79 -5.93 -4.51
C PRO A 451 14.55 -5.52 -3.70
N ALA A 452 14.52 -5.85 -2.40
CA ALA A 452 13.42 -5.48 -1.51
C ALA A 452 13.29 -3.95 -1.37
N LEU A 453 14.40 -3.26 -1.13
CA LEU A 453 14.43 -1.80 -1.09
C LEU A 453 14.05 -1.18 -2.44
N ALA A 454 14.51 -1.76 -3.55
CA ALA A 454 14.13 -1.29 -4.89
C ALA A 454 12.61 -1.46 -5.13
N ALA A 455 12.03 -2.60 -4.74
CA ALA A 455 10.59 -2.85 -4.86
C ALA A 455 9.75 -1.87 -4.02
N HIS A 456 10.18 -1.59 -2.78
CA HIS A 456 9.57 -0.58 -1.90
C HIS A 456 9.51 0.80 -2.56
N LEU A 457 10.62 1.25 -3.15
CA LEU A 457 10.72 2.56 -3.80
C LEU A 457 9.94 2.62 -5.12
N ALA A 458 9.95 1.53 -5.90
CA ALA A 458 9.26 1.44 -7.18
C ALA A 458 7.74 1.59 -7.02
N HIS A 459 7.16 1.08 -5.94
CA HIS A 459 5.72 1.21 -5.71
C HIS A 459 5.31 2.67 -5.46
N ARG A 460 6.02 3.38 -4.57
CA ARG A 460 5.73 4.78 -4.26
C ARG A 460 5.96 5.72 -5.46
N GLY A 461 6.91 5.40 -6.33
CA GLY A 461 7.21 6.15 -7.56
C GLY A 461 6.08 6.18 -8.59
N ARG A 462 5.05 5.31 -8.48
CA ARG A 462 3.90 5.29 -9.40
C ARG A 462 2.92 6.46 -9.21
N TYR A 463 2.95 7.14 -8.06
CA TYR A 463 2.05 8.27 -7.76
C TYR A 463 2.69 9.65 -7.93
N HIS A 464 4.02 9.71 -8.07
CA HIS A 464 4.75 10.96 -8.32
C HIS A 464 5.70 10.76 -9.51
N ALA A 465 5.30 11.22 -10.68
CA ALA A 465 6.17 11.33 -11.84
C ALA A 465 7.39 12.21 -11.50
N ALA A 466 8.57 11.59 -11.31
CA ALA A 466 9.91 12.11 -11.65
C ALA A 466 11.04 11.41 -10.85
N HIS A 467 11.95 10.75 -11.58
CA HIS A 467 13.38 10.67 -11.28
C HIS A 467 13.87 9.93 -10.00
N TYR A 468 13.72 8.60 -9.94
CA TYR A 468 14.74 7.78 -9.28
C TYR A 468 15.71 7.24 -10.34
N PRO A 469 16.87 7.89 -10.60
CA PRO A 469 17.66 7.61 -11.80
C PRO A 469 18.51 6.32 -11.71
N LYS A 470 18.55 5.66 -10.54
CA LYS A 470 19.35 4.44 -10.34
C LYS A 470 18.86 3.66 -9.12
N ALA A 471 18.56 2.37 -9.29
CA ALA A 471 18.29 1.46 -8.18
C ALA A 471 19.49 1.45 -7.20
N VAL A 472 19.22 1.38 -5.90
CA VAL A 472 20.27 1.29 -4.87
C VAL A 472 20.99 -0.05 -5.04
N SER A 473 22.30 0.00 -5.33
CA SER A 473 23.07 -1.22 -5.57
C SER A 473 23.48 -1.91 -4.26
N VAL A 474 23.83 -3.20 -4.33
CA VAL A 474 24.40 -3.96 -3.20
C VAL A 474 25.62 -3.23 -2.62
N ASP A 475 26.51 -2.75 -3.50
CA ASP A 475 27.68 -1.96 -3.10
C ASP A 475 27.31 -0.69 -2.32
N ASP A 476 26.19 -0.05 -2.69
CA ASP A 476 25.74 1.14 -1.99
C ASP A 476 25.25 0.82 -0.57
N LEU A 477 24.58 -0.31 -0.36
CA LEU A 477 24.11 -0.75 0.96
C LEU A 477 25.24 -1.17 1.91
N LEU A 478 26.39 -1.58 1.37
CA LEU A 478 27.60 -1.97 2.12
C LEU A 478 28.51 -0.79 2.47
N ARG A 479 28.31 0.39 1.85
CA ARG A 479 29.16 1.57 2.05
C ARG A 479 29.02 2.33 3.39
N PRO A 480 27.88 2.32 4.11
CA PRO A 480 27.78 2.99 5.40
C PRO A 480 28.69 2.32 6.43
N ARG A 481 29.42 3.13 7.20
CA ARG A 481 30.28 2.63 8.29
C ARG A 481 29.54 2.72 9.62
N GLY A 482 30.05 2.06 10.66
CA GLY A 482 29.43 2.11 11.99
C GLY A 482 29.15 3.55 12.46
N GLY A 483 27.90 3.84 12.80
CA GLY A 483 27.45 5.19 13.17
C GLY A 483 26.99 6.07 12.00
N GLU A 484 26.96 5.55 10.79
CA GLU A 484 26.39 6.19 9.59
C GLU A 484 25.14 5.47 9.10
N GLN A 485 24.33 6.18 8.32
CA GLN A 485 23.16 5.63 7.66
C GLN A 485 22.97 6.23 6.27
N LEU A 486 22.19 5.54 5.44
CA LEU A 486 21.63 6.06 4.20
C LEU A 486 20.17 6.38 4.41
N ILE A 487 19.77 7.59 4.00
CA ILE A 487 18.39 8.00 3.93
C ILE A 487 17.95 7.87 2.47
N VAL A 488 16.85 7.16 2.28
CA VAL A 488 16.25 6.88 0.99
C VAL A 488 14.82 7.40 1.04
N ALA A 489 14.46 8.23 0.07
CA ALA A 489 13.13 8.83 -0.05
C ALA A 489 12.86 9.18 -1.52
N PRO A 490 11.60 9.20 -1.97
CA PRO A 490 11.24 9.37 -3.38
C PRO A 490 11.62 10.74 -3.95
N ASP A 491 11.65 11.80 -3.12
CA ASP A 491 12.04 13.16 -3.54
C ASP A 491 13.55 13.40 -3.54
N LEU A 492 14.34 12.38 -3.17
CA LEU A 492 15.80 12.41 -3.23
C LEU A 492 16.29 11.78 -4.53
N MET A 493 16.97 12.59 -5.35
CA MET A 493 17.58 12.13 -6.61
C MET A 493 18.58 10.97 -6.46
N ARG A 494 19.17 10.80 -5.28
CA ARG A 494 20.14 9.75 -4.88
C ARG A 494 20.06 9.56 -3.36
N PRO A 495 20.44 8.39 -2.81
CA PRO A 495 20.47 8.19 -1.36
C PRO A 495 21.37 9.22 -0.66
N LEU A 496 20.93 9.68 0.50
CA LEU A 496 21.67 10.64 1.32
C LEU A 496 22.44 9.92 2.41
N ARG A 497 23.73 10.20 2.55
CA ARG A 497 24.57 9.63 3.62
C ARG A 497 24.73 10.61 4.78
N CYS A 498 24.38 10.20 5.99
CA CYS A 498 24.54 11.01 7.20
C CYS A 498 24.96 10.16 8.42
N ARG A 499 25.29 10.83 9.54
CA ARG A 499 25.53 10.14 10.82
C ARG A 499 24.23 9.89 11.55
N LEU A 500 24.17 8.79 12.29
CA LEU A 500 23.04 8.47 13.17
C LEU A 500 22.70 9.61 14.14
N PRO A 501 21.43 9.75 14.55
CA PRO A 501 21.05 10.68 15.60
C PRO A 501 21.79 10.43 16.91
N ARG A 502 21.88 11.47 17.74
CA ARG A 502 22.41 11.31 19.09
C ARG A 502 21.41 10.52 19.92
N PRO A 503 21.88 9.65 20.84
CA PRO A 503 20.99 8.98 21.76
C PRO A 503 20.24 10.01 22.60
N VAL A 504 18.96 9.73 22.85
CA VAL A 504 18.14 10.47 23.78
C VAL A 504 18.77 10.36 25.17
N ARG A 505 18.89 11.49 25.88
CA ARG A 505 19.29 11.48 27.30
C ARG A 505 18.24 10.71 28.10
N ASN A 506 18.66 9.61 28.71
CA ASN A 506 17.79 8.76 29.51
C ASN A 506 17.26 9.54 30.74
N VAL A 507 15.95 9.50 30.93
CA VAL A 507 15.25 9.99 32.12
C VAL A 507 14.57 8.77 32.70
N PRO A 508 14.74 8.47 34.01
CA PRO A 508 14.16 7.28 34.62
C PRO A 508 12.67 7.15 34.30
N ALA A 509 12.26 5.97 33.84
CA ALA A 509 10.86 5.68 33.58
C ALA A 509 10.07 5.76 34.91
N PRO A 510 8.80 6.19 34.87
CA PRO A 510 7.94 6.14 36.05
C PRO A 510 7.76 4.69 36.51
N PRO A 511 7.47 4.46 37.81
CA PRO A 511 7.20 3.12 38.31
C PRO A 511 6.01 2.51 37.56
N ILE A 512 6.09 1.19 37.34
CA ILE A 512 5.00 0.43 36.72
C ILE A 512 3.88 0.33 37.75
N LEU A 513 2.73 0.93 37.44
CA LEU A 513 1.48 0.62 38.13
C LEU A 513 1.00 -0.74 37.61
N GLU A 514 1.10 -1.76 38.44
CA GLU A 514 0.49 -3.06 38.18
C GLU A 514 -1.00 -2.98 38.55
N GLY A 515 -1.87 -3.27 37.59
CA GLY A 515 -3.28 -3.50 37.86
C GLY A 515 -3.46 -4.82 38.62
N ALA A 516 -4.37 -4.82 39.58
CA ALA A 516 -4.76 -6.06 40.24
C ALA A 516 -5.40 -7.01 39.20
N PRO A 517 -5.01 -8.30 39.17
CA PRO A 517 -5.68 -9.27 38.30
C PRO A 517 -7.16 -9.37 38.70
N MET A 518 -8.06 -9.23 37.72
CA MET A 518 -9.49 -9.39 37.95
C MET A 518 -9.89 -10.86 37.84
N SER A 519 -10.48 -11.41 38.90
CA SER A 519 -11.02 -12.79 38.90
C SER A 519 -12.28 -12.91 38.03
N LEU A 520 -12.58 -14.13 37.57
CA LEU A 520 -13.83 -14.45 36.88
C LEU A 520 -15.04 -14.09 37.78
N PRO A 521 -15.99 -13.28 37.29
CA PRO A 521 -17.21 -12.96 38.04
C PRO A 521 -18.02 -14.22 38.39
N ARG A 522 -18.50 -14.30 39.64
CA ARG A 522 -19.28 -15.44 40.14
C ARG A 522 -20.52 -15.78 39.29
N PRO A 523 -21.29 -14.81 38.76
CA PRO A 523 -22.44 -15.10 37.91
C PRO A 523 -22.07 -15.88 36.64
N LEU A 524 -20.91 -15.59 36.04
CA LEU A 524 -20.44 -16.30 34.85
C LEU A 524 -19.96 -17.72 35.16
N ALA A 525 -19.34 -17.93 36.33
CA ALA A 525 -19.01 -19.27 36.79
C ALA A 525 -20.26 -20.14 37.01
N ALA A 526 -21.33 -19.54 37.57
CA ALA A 526 -22.61 -20.22 37.74
C ALA A 526 -23.26 -20.57 36.39
N LEU A 527 -23.26 -19.65 35.43
CA LEU A 527 -23.75 -19.89 34.07
C LEU A 527 -23.02 -21.07 33.41
N ALA A 528 -21.69 -21.06 33.44
CA ALA A 528 -20.90 -22.14 32.85
C ALA A 528 -21.23 -23.51 33.47
N ALA A 529 -21.40 -23.57 34.80
CA ALA A 529 -21.83 -24.79 35.48
C ALA A 529 -23.22 -25.27 35.05
N THR A 530 -24.18 -24.35 34.86
CA THR A 530 -25.54 -24.70 34.38
C THR A 530 -25.54 -25.25 32.95
N LEU A 531 -24.73 -24.70 32.06
CA LEU A 531 -24.65 -25.17 30.66
C LEU A 531 -24.03 -26.55 30.57
N LEU A 532 -22.96 -26.81 31.32
CA LEU A 532 -22.34 -28.13 31.42
C LEU A 532 -23.31 -29.20 31.95
N ALA A 533 -24.19 -28.82 32.90
CA ALA A 533 -25.25 -29.70 33.41
C ALA A 533 -26.39 -29.93 32.42
N ALA A 534 -26.75 -28.92 31.61
CA ALA A 534 -27.81 -29.03 30.60
C ALA A 534 -27.39 -29.92 29.41
N CYS A 535 -26.13 -29.83 28.99
CA CYS A 535 -25.58 -30.59 27.85
C CYS A 535 -25.23 -32.05 28.17
N SER A 536 -25.34 -32.49 29.44
CA SER A 536 -25.11 -33.88 29.86
C SER A 536 -26.39 -34.74 29.92
N SER A 537 -27.54 -34.20 29.49
CA SER A 537 -28.81 -34.94 29.41
C SER A 537 -28.94 -35.65 28.06
N PRO A 538 -29.37 -36.94 28.00
CA PRO A 538 -29.58 -37.63 26.74
C PRO A 538 -30.70 -36.93 25.94
N PRO A 539 -30.58 -36.82 24.61
CA PRO A 539 -31.55 -36.08 23.81
C PRO A 539 -32.94 -36.72 23.93
N PRO A 540 -34.02 -35.93 24.13
CA PRO A 540 -35.37 -36.44 24.00
C PRO A 540 -35.58 -36.92 22.56
N THR A 541 -36.13 -38.12 22.42
CA THR A 541 -36.44 -38.77 21.14
C THR A 541 -37.27 -37.83 20.27
N ALA A 542 -36.62 -37.14 19.33
CA ALA A 542 -37.28 -36.27 18.40
C ALA A 542 -38.10 -37.11 17.41
N THR A 543 -39.41 -36.92 17.44
CA THR A 543 -40.32 -37.32 16.37
C THR A 543 -39.77 -36.78 15.05
N PRO A 544 -39.60 -37.61 14.00
CA PRO A 544 -39.02 -37.13 12.76
C PRO A 544 -39.90 -36.01 12.17
N PRO A 545 -39.31 -34.90 11.69
CA PRO A 545 -40.07 -33.92 10.96
C PRO A 545 -40.66 -34.58 9.72
N VAL A 546 -41.92 -34.29 9.45
CA VAL A 546 -42.55 -34.62 8.17
C VAL A 546 -41.67 -34.01 7.08
N ALA A 547 -41.04 -34.86 6.28
CA ALA A 547 -40.32 -34.45 5.09
C ALA A 547 -41.33 -33.83 4.12
N THR A 548 -41.47 -32.50 4.15
CA THR A 548 -41.89 -31.76 2.97
C THR A 548 -40.92 -32.13 1.86
N ALA A 549 -41.43 -32.65 0.75
CA ALA A 549 -40.66 -33.01 -0.42
C ALA A 549 -39.67 -31.87 -0.72
N ALA A 550 -38.37 -32.17 -0.69
CA ALA A 550 -37.32 -31.21 -1.02
C ALA A 550 -37.64 -30.61 -2.40
N ASP A 551 -37.69 -29.27 -2.49
CA ASP A 551 -37.74 -28.61 -3.79
C ASP A 551 -36.54 -29.11 -4.60
N PRO A 552 -36.74 -29.81 -5.74
CA PRO A 552 -35.64 -30.36 -6.53
C PRO A 552 -34.77 -29.25 -7.15
N CYS A 553 -35.19 -27.97 -7.04
CA CYS A 553 -34.39 -26.84 -7.47
C CYS A 553 -34.55 -25.60 -6.59
N PRO A 554 -33.94 -25.60 -5.38
CA PRO A 554 -34.07 -24.50 -4.44
C PRO A 554 -33.56 -23.18 -5.04
N PHE A 555 -34.24 -22.07 -4.74
CA PHE A 555 -33.84 -20.75 -5.23
C PHE A 555 -32.46 -20.36 -4.69
N TRP A 556 -31.62 -19.77 -5.53
CA TRP A 556 -30.30 -19.33 -5.10
C TRP A 556 -30.38 -18.22 -4.03
N PRO A 557 -29.61 -18.30 -2.92
CA PRO A 557 -28.73 -19.39 -2.52
C PRO A 557 -29.50 -20.49 -1.74
N PRO A 558 -29.19 -21.78 -1.95
CA PRO A 558 -29.84 -22.87 -1.22
C PRO A 558 -29.09 -23.29 0.06
N ASP A 559 -29.75 -24.13 0.86
CA ASP A 559 -29.31 -24.62 2.17
C ASP A 559 -28.07 -25.56 2.14
N SER A 560 -27.60 -25.96 0.95
CA SER A 560 -26.40 -26.79 0.75
C SER A 560 -25.62 -26.34 -0.48
N MET A 561 -24.30 -26.14 -0.30
CA MET A 561 -23.34 -25.80 -1.35
C MET A 561 -22.64 -27.04 -1.93
N ALA A 562 -23.32 -28.19 -1.93
CA ALA A 562 -22.77 -29.41 -2.49
C ALA A 562 -22.51 -29.24 -4.00
N PRO A 563 -21.35 -29.66 -4.53
CA PRO A 563 -20.94 -29.33 -5.90
C PRO A 563 -21.78 -29.98 -7.01
N GLU A 564 -22.51 -31.04 -6.71
CA GLU A 564 -23.47 -31.68 -7.62
C GLU A 564 -24.90 -31.11 -7.51
N ALA A 565 -25.15 -30.24 -6.52
CA ALA A 565 -26.47 -29.68 -6.29
C ALA A 565 -26.88 -28.69 -7.39
N THR A 566 -28.18 -28.52 -7.55
CA THR A 566 -28.80 -27.56 -8.47
C THR A 566 -29.30 -26.34 -7.71
N SER A 567 -29.40 -25.21 -8.40
CA SER A 567 -30.07 -24.02 -7.89
C SER A 567 -30.89 -23.35 -8.98
N SER A 568 -32.00 -22.75 -8.58
CA SER A 568 -32.83 -21.98 -9.47
C SER A 568 -32.51 -20.48 -9.47
N PHE A 569 -32.64 -19.86 -10.64
CA PHE A 569 -32.54 -18.41 -10.83
C PHE A 569 -33.56 -17.92 -11.86
N HIS A 570 -33.81 -16.60 -11.85
CA HIS A 570 -34.68 -15.93 -12.82
C HIS A 570 -33.88 -15.07 -13.80
N LEU A 571 -34.23 -15.16 -15.08
CA LEU A 571 -33.80 -14.24 -16.13
C LEU A 571 -35.07 -13.65 -16.76
N GLY A 572 -35.48 -12.48 -16.26
CA GLY A 572 -36.79 -11.92 -16.59
C GLY A 572 -37.92 -12.87 -16.17
N PRO A 573 -38.88 -13.18 -17.06
CA PRO A 573 -39.99 -14.09 -16.73
C PRO A 573 -39.58 -15.57 -16.69
N HIS A 574 -38.40 -15.93 -17.21
CA HIS A 574 -37.96 -17.33 -17.28
C HIS A 574 -37.31 -17.76 -15.97
N ARG A 575 -37.59 -19.00 -15.53
CA ARG A 575 -36.96 -19.63 -14.36
C ARG A 575 -36.09 -20.79 -14.85
N PHE A 576 -34.87 -20.87 -14.36
CA PHE A 576 -33.91 -21.90 -14.73
C PHE A 576 -33.48 -22.67 -13.48
N CYS A 577 -33.09 -23.93 -13.67
CA CYS A 577 -32.50 -24.84 -12.70
C CYS A 577 -31.19 -25.37 -13.27
N VAL A 578 -30.05 -24.98 -12.69
CA VAL A 578 -28.73 -25.36 -13.21
C VAL A 578 -27.81 -25.83 -12.10
N GLN A 579 -26.73 -26.52 -12.46
CA GLN A 579 -25.73 -26.98 -11.49
C GLN A 579 -25.06 -25.81 -10.78
N GLN A 580 -24.90 -25.90 -9.45
CA GLN A 580 -24.32 -24.84 -8.63
C GLN A 580 -22.89 -24.48 -9.04
N ARG A 581 -22.10 -25.45 -9.50
CA ARG A 581 -20.73 -25.24 -9.99
C ARG A 581 -20.60 -24.30 -11.20
N LEU A 582 -21.71 -23.98 -11.87
CA LEU A 582 -21.73 -22.92 -12.88
C LEU A 582 -21.57 -21.53 -12.26
N PHE A 583 -21.98 -21.36 -11.00
CA PHE A 583 -21.83 -20.12 -10.26
C PHE A 583 -20.46 -20.08 -9.59
N HIS A 584 -19.53 -19.36 -10.22
CA HIS A 584 -18.23 -19.04 -9.65
C HIS A 584 -18.11 -17.51 -9.56
N ASP A 585 -17.50 -16.98 -8.49
CA ASP A 585 -17.24 -15.55 -8.26
C ASP A 585 -18.41 -14.61 -7.88
N TYR A 586 -18.11 -13.31 -7.91
CA TYR A 586 -18.94 -12.12 -7.78
C TYR A 586 -20.18 -12.06 -8.70
N LEU A 587 -20.42 -13.09 -9.52
CA LEU A 587 -21.50 -13.22 -10.49
C LEU A 587 -22.75 -13.80 -9.83
N ARG A 588 -23.40 -12.97 -9.00
CA ARG A 588 -24.62 -13.38 -8.30
C ARG A 588 -25.82 -13.37 -9.26
N PRO A 589 -26.66 -14.41 -9.27
CA PRO A 589 -28.00 -14.28 -9.82
C PRO A 589 -28.73 -13.14 -9.11
N SER A 590 -29.28 -12.23 -9.90
CA SER A 590 -30.16 -11.14 -9.48
C SER A 590 -31.40 -11.15 -10.38
N PRO A 591 -32.50 -10.49 -9.99
CA PRO A 591 -33.66 -10.38 -10.87
C PRO A 591 -33.27 -9.75 -12.22
N GLY A 592 -33.17 -10.58 -13.26
CA GLY A 592 -32.79 -10.15 -14.61
C GLY A 592 -31.30 -10.13 -14.93
N SER A 593 -30.42 -10.72 -14.12
CA SER A 593 -29.02 -10.95 -14.52
C SER A 593 -28.43 -12.16 -13.82
N VAL A 594 -27.66 -12.95 -14.54
CA VAL A 594 -26.92 -14.10 -14.00
C VAL A 594 -25.51 -14.10 -14.58
N GLY A 595 -24.53 -14.58 -13.83
CA GLY A 595 -23.26 -14.93 -14.44
C GLY A 595 -22.84 -16.35 -14.10
N ILE A 596 -22.16 -16.96 -15.06
CA ILE A 596 -21.67 -18.33 -15.00
C ILE A 596 -20.19 -18.35 -15.39
N ALA A 597 -19.48 -19.38 -14.96
CA ALA A 597 -18.08 -19.58 -15.30
C ALA A 597 -17.84 -20.96 -15.94
N LEU A 598 -17.03 -20.99 -17.00
CA LEU A 598 -16.64 -22.20 -17.72
C LEU A 598 -15.12 -22.25 -17.87
N ASP A 599 -14.52 -23.44 -17.85
CA ASP A 599 -13.09 -23.64 -18.10
C ASP A 599 -12.84 -23.92 -19.59
N TRP A 600 -11.90 -23.21 -20.22
CA TRP A 600 -11.48 -23.46 -21.60
C TRP A 600 -10.27 -24.42 -21.64
N PRO A 601 -10.21 -25.42 -22.55
CA PRO A 601 -11.02 -25.61 -23.76
C PRO A 601 -12.23 -26.54 -23.61
N THR A 602 -12.48 -27.11 -22.44
CA THR A 602 -13.54 -28.12 -22.22
C THR A 602 -14.94 -27.51 -22.26
N LEU A 603 -15.06 -26.23 -21.86
CA LEU A 603 -16.31 -25.51 -21.65
C LEU A 603 -17.23 -26.18 -20.62
N GLU A 604 -16.62 -26.91 -19.68
CA GLU A 604 -17.28 -27.46 -18.51
C GLU A 604 -17.22 -26.46 -17.35
N PRO A 605 -18.14 -26.56 -16.37
CA PRO A 605 -18.06 -25.77 -15.15
C PRO A 605 -16.75 -26.04 -14.41
N LEU A 606 -16.24 -25.05 -13.69
CA LEU A 606 -15.02 -25.22 -12.90
C LEU A 606 -15.22 -26.29 -11.82
N SER A 607 -14.14 -27.00 -11.50
CA SER A 607 -14.13 -27.92 -10.38
C SER A 607 -14.27 -27.14 -9.06
N PRO A 608 -15.00 -27.66 -8.05
CA PRO A 608 -15.31 -26.93 -6.81
C PRO A 608 -14.06 -26.55 -5.99
N ASP A 609 -13.00 -27.36 -6.11
CA ASP A 609 -11.75 -27.19 -5.37
C ASP A 609 -10.76 -26.25 -6.08
N VAL A 610 -11.12 -25.77 -7.27
CA VAL A 610 -10.23 -24.95 -8.11
C VAL A 610 -10.52 -23.47 -7.86
N ASP A 611 -9.63 -22.81 -7.11
CA ASP A 611 -9.60 -21.36 -7.06
C ASP A 611 -9.01 -20.81 -8.37
N ARG A 612 -9.86 -20.18 -9.19
CA ARG A 612 -9.42 -19.58 -10.46
C ARG A 612 -8.35 -18.50 -10.31
N LEU A 613 -8.19 -17.89 -9.13
CA LEU A 613 -7.16 -16.87 -8.86
C LEU A 613 -5.89 -17.48 -8.26
N ALA A 614 -5.89 -18.77 -7.94
CA ALA A 614 -4.73 -19.44 -7.34
C ALA A 614 -3.55 -19.54 -8.29
N THR A 615 -3.80 -19.69 -9.60
CA THR A 615 -2.74 -19.73 -10.61
C THR A 615 -3.08 -18.84 -11.81
N GLN A 616 -2.05 -18.35 -12.48
CA GLN A 616 -2.21 -17.50 -13.65
C GLN A 616 -2.81 -18.29 -14.82
N GLU A 617 -2.49 -19.58 -14.94
CA GLU A 617 -3.00 -20.50 -15.95
C GLU A 617 -4.50 -20.74 -15.78
N THR A 618 -4.96 -21.06 -14.57
CA THR A 618 -6.40 -21.24 -14.29
C THR A 618 -7.16 -19.94 -14.50
N PHE A 619 -6.60 -18.80 -14.10
CA PHE A 619 -7.23 -17.51 -14.36
C PHE A 619 -7.38 -17.24 -15.86
N LEU A 620 -6.35 -17.58 -16.65
CA LEU A 620 -6.31 -17.37 -18.09
C LEU A 620 -7.26 -18.29 -18.87
N SER A 621 -7.52 -19.52 -18.38
CA SER A 621 -8.44 -20.47 -19.01
C SER A 621 -9.91 -20.28 -18.60
N THR A 622 -10.19 -19.52 -17.53
CA THR A 622 -11.54 -19.32 -17.04
C THR A 622 -12.31 -18.28 -17.86
N LEU A 623 -13.46 -18.67 -18.42
CA LEU A 623 -14.42 -17.80 -19.11
C LEU A 623 -15.48 -17.32 -18.12
N SER A 624 -15.45 -16.03 -17.76
CA SER A 624 -16.52 -15.39 -16.99
C SER A 624 -17.60 -14.84 -17.92
N ILE A 625 -18.80 -15.39 -17.84
CA ILE A 625 -19.92 -15.12 -18.75
C ILE A 625 -21.02 -14.40 -17.97
N ARG A 626 -21.44 -13.22 -18.43
CA ARG A 626 -22.56 -12.48 -17.85
C ARG A 626 -23.74 -12.47 -18.82
N ILE A 627 -24.93 -12.72 -18.31
CA ILE A 627 -26.18 -12.78 -19.07
C ILE A 627 -27.16 -11.81 -18.42
N ASN A 628 -27.65 -10.81 -19.15
CA ASN A 628 -28.55 -9.78 -18.64
C ASN A 628 -29.86 -9.79 -19.42
N TYR A 629 -30.98 -9.85 -18.70
CA TYR A 629 -32.30 -9.66 -19.25
C TYR A 629 -32.52 -8.19 -19.59
N ILE A 630 -33.05 -7.94 -20.78
CA ILE A 630 -33.32 -6.59 -21.27
C ILE A 630 -34.72 -6.19 -20.82
N ALA A 631 -34.78 -5.58 -19.63
CA ALA A 631 -36.02 -5.03 -19.08
C ALA A 631 -36.50 -3.80 -19.86
N ASN A 632 -37.81 -3.55 -19.84
CA ASN A 632 -38.46 -2.31 -20.30
C ASN A 632 -38.45 -2.01 -21.82
N LEU A 633 -37.91 -2.88 -22.66
CA LEU A 633 -38.05 -2.78 -24.13
C LEU A 633 -39.15 -3.71 -24.66
N THR A 634 -39.72 -3.43 -25.82
CA THR A 634 -40.52 -4.44 -26.56
C THR A 634 -39.58 -5.50 -27.15
N ASP A 635 -40.11 -6.66 -27.55
CA ASP A 635 -39.29 -7.72 -28.16
C ASP A 635 -38.66 -7.27 -29.49
N GLU A 636 -39.37 -6.43 -30.25
CA GLU A 636 -38.85 -5.80 -31.46
C GLU A 636 -37.70 -4.86 -31.16
N GLN A 637 -37.84 -3.99 -30.16
CA GLN A 637 -36.77 -3.09 -29.73
C GLN A 637 -35.56 -3.86 -29.18
N ALA A 638 -35.78 -4.94 -28.42
CA ALA A 638 -34.71 -5.78 -27.90
C ALA A 638 -33.95 -6.50 -29.02
N ARG A 639 -34.62 -6.92 -30.09
CA ARG A 639 -33.98 -7.52 -31.28
C ARG A 639 -33.07 -6.54 -32.02
N LEU A 640 -33.40 -5.25 -32.02
CA LEU A 640 -32.58 -4.22 -32.66
C LEU A 640 -31.45 -3.67 -31.76
N LEU A 641 -31.52 -3.92 -30.45
CA LEU A 641 -30.55 -3.44 -29.46
C LEU A 641 -29.08 -3.72 -29.82
N PRO A 642 -28.71 -4.89 -30.40
CA PRO A 642 -27.33 -5.17 -30.79
C PRO A 642 -26.68 -4.14 -31.72
N ARG A 643 -27.46 -3.34 -32.47
CA ARG A 643 -26.91 -2.25 -33.31
C ARG A 643 -26.02 -1.29 -32.52
N ARG A 644 -26.36 -1.01 -31.26
CA ARG A 644 -25.55 -0.17 -30.36
C ARG A 644 -24.13 -0.70 -30.09
N TRP A 645 -23.87 -1.99 -30.36
CA TRP A 645 -22.54 -2.57 -30.16
C TRP A 645 -21.56 -2.13 -31.26
N ILE A 646 -22.08 -1.69 -32.40
CA ILE A 646 -21.31 -1.33 -33.59
C ILE A 646 -21.53 0.13 -34.04
N GLU A 647 -22.46 0.83 -33.39
CA GLU A 647 -22.79 2.23 -33.62
C GLU A 647 -22.26 3.13 -32.49
N PRO A 648 -21.94 4.41 -32.76
CA PRO A 648 -21.64 5.39 -31.72
C PRO A 648 -22.80 5.58 -30.72
N ILE A 649 -22.50 6.18 -29.57
CA ILE A 649 -23.51 6.45 -28.52
C ILE A 649 -24.65 7.32 -29.07
N ASP A 650 -24.32 8.34 -29.85
CA ASP A 650 -25.26 9.14 -30.61
C ASP A 650 -24.90 9.06 -32.11
N PRO A 651 -25.58 8.21 -32.90
CA PRO A 651 -25.32 8.07 -34.33
C PRO A 651 -25.80 9.29 -35.14
N SER A 652 -26.50 10.24 -34.53
CA SER A 652 -26.94 11.48 -35.16
C SER A 652 -25.97 12.64 -34.95
N ASP A 653 -25.05 12.55 -33.97
CA ASP A 653 -24.04 13.57 -33.72
C ASP A 653 -22.90 13.50 -34.75
N PRO A 654 -22.70 14.54 -35.59
CA PRO A 654 -21.62 14.57 -36.56
C PRO A 654 -20.22 14.47 -35.95
N GLN A 655 -20.03 14.82 -34.67
CA GLN A 655 -18.74 14.71 -33.98
C GLN A 655 -18.44 13.26 -33.58
N GLU A 656 -19.42 12.53 -33.07
CA GLU A 656 -19.29 11.11 -32.75
C GLU A 656 -19.04 10.28 -34.01
N LEU A 657 -19.68 10.62 -35.13
CA LEU A 657 -19.44 9.99 -36.43
C LEU A 657 -18.02 10.18 -36.96
N ARG A 658 -17.27 11.19 -36.48
CA ARG A 658 -15.88 11.41 -36.88
C ARG A 658 -14.89 10.55 -36.10
N ARG A 659 -15.29 9.92 -35.00
CA ARG A 659 -14.41 9.10 -34.15
C ARG A 659 -14.14 7.74 -34.81
N PRO A 660 -12.95 7.49 -35.37
CA PRO A 660 -12.65 6.27 -36.13
C PRO A 660 -12.70 4.98 -35.28
N GLU A 661 -12.52 5.08 -33.97
CA GLU A 661 -12.55 3.94 -33.04
C GLU A 661 -13.97 3.44 -32.74
N TYR A 662 -14.99 4.30 -32.81
CA TYR A 662 -16.40 3.94 -32.52
C TYR A 662 -17.27 3.81 -33.77
N ASN A 663 -16.76 4.18 -34.95
CA ASN A 663 -17.51 4.15 -36.19
C ASN A 663 -17.11 2.97 -37.08
N LEU A 664 -18.03 2.01 -37.26
CA LEU A 664 -17.82 0.85 -38.14
C LEU A 664 -17.47 1.24 -39.59
N GLY A 665 -18.05 2.33 -40.11
CA GLY A 665 -17.82 2.80 -41.47
C GLY A 665 -16.45 3.38 -41.74
N LEU A 666 -15.70 3.74 -40.68
CA LEU A 666 -14.32 4.25 -40.77
C LEU A 666 -13.27 3.15 -40.59
N ARG A 667 -13.70 1.91 -40.37
CA ARG A 667 -12.81 0.75 -40.16
C ARG A 667 -12.54 0.00 -41.47
N ILE A 668 -11.43 -0.74 -41.49
CA ILE A 668 -10.98 -1.48 -42.67
C ILE A 668 -11.63 -2.86 -42.67
N LYS A 669 -12.61 -3.07 -43.56
CA LYS A 669 -13.27 -4.37 -43.73
C LYS A 669 -12.31 -5.39 -44.35
N GLY A 670 -12.12 -6.52 -43.70
CA GLY A 670 -11.27 -7.62 -44.16
C GLY A 670 -12.04 -8.82 -44.70
N HIS A 671 -11.30 -9.86 -45.11
CA HIS A 671 -11.87 -11.16 -45.49
C HIS A 671 -12.38 -11.93 -44.26
N PRO A 672 -13.43 -12.75 -44.39
CA PRO A 672 -13.97 -13.51 -43.26
C PRO A 672 -12.92 -14.37 -42.54
N VAL A 673 -12.95 -14.35 -41.20
CA VAL A 673 -12.06 -15.09 -40.30
C VAL A 673 -12.91 -15.82 -39.27
N HIS A 674 -12.73 -17.14 -39.12
CA HIS A 674 -13.52 -17.99 -38.22
C HIS A 674 -15.06 -17.88 -38.40
N GLY A 675 -15.50 -17.56 -39.62
CA GLY A 675 -16.92 -17.34 -39.93
C GLY A 675 -17.47 -15.97 -39.52
N LEU A 676 -16.61 -15.04 -39.07
CA LEU A 676 -16.94 -13.65 -38.74
C LEU A 676 -16.36 -12.71 -39.81
N THR A 677 -16.99 -11.56 -40.02
CA THR A 677 -16.46 -10.49 -40.87
C THR A 677 -15.60 -9.54 -40.03
N PRO A 678 -14.28 -9.44 -40.26
CA PRO A 678 -13.44 -8.52 -39.52
C PRO A 678 -13.52 -7.08 -40.06
N TYR A 679 -13.42 -6.13 -39.14
CA TYR A 679 -13.33 -4.69 -39.33
C TYR A 679 -12.17 -4.19 -38.48
N TYR A 680 -10.99 -4.14 -39.11
CA TYR A 680 -9.74 -3.79 -38.46
C TYR A 680 -9.68 -2.29 -38.16
N ALA A 681 -9.06 -1.93 -37.04
CA ALA A 681 -8.79 -0.54 -36.70
C ALA A 681 -7.81 0.08 -37.72
N ASP A 682 -8.16 1.22 -38.31
CA ASP A 682 -7.21 2.02 -39.10
C ASP A 682 -6.31 2.80 -38.14
N LEU A 683 -5.27 2.14 -37.62
CA LEU A 683 -4.36 2.72 -36.63
C LEU A 683 -3.72 4.04 -37.11
N PRO A 684 -3.26 4.19 -38.37
CA PRO A 684 -2.83 5.49 -38.88
C PRO A 684 -3.90 6.57 -38.83
N ALA A 685 -5.15 6.29 -39.22
CA ALA A 685 -6.23 7.28 -39.19
C ALA A 685 -6.61 7.66 -37.75
N ILE A 686 -6.72 6.67 -36.85
CA ILE A 686 -7.03 6.86 -35.43
C ILE A 686 -5.94 7.69 -34.75
N ARG A 687 -4.67 7.38 -35.02
CA ARG A 687 -3.55 8.13 -34.46
C ARG A 687 -3.60 9.60 -34.87
N ARG A 688 -3.80 9.90 -36.15
CA ARG A 688 -3.93 11.29 -36.64
C ARG A 688 -5.09 12.01 -35.97
N PHE A 689 -6.25 11.34 -35.88
CA PHE A 689 -7.44 11.93 -35.25
C PHE A 689 -7.16 12.36 -33.80
N TYR A 690 -6.52 11.49 -33.01
CA TYR A 690 -6.19 11.81 -31.61
C TYR A 690 -5.04 12.82 -31.47
N GLU A 691 -4.03 12.77 -32.35
CA GLU A 691 -2.96 13.77 -32.37
C GLU A 691 -3.50 15.18 -32.68
N ASP A 692 -4.53 15.29 -33.54
CA ASP A 692 -5.16 16.56 -33.91
C ASP A 692 -5.98 17.18 -32.76
N ILE A 693 -6.62 16.37 -31.91
CA ILE A 693 -7.47 16.86 -30.81
C ILE A 693 -6.75 16.95 -29.45
N ASP A 694 -5.85 16.03 -29.15
CA ASP A 694 -5.18 15.91 -27.84
C ASP A 694 -3.67 16.23 -27.90
N GLY A 695 -3.12 16.42 -29.09
CA GLY A 695 -1.70 16.72 -29.33
C GLY A 695 -0.84 15.47 -29.55
N PRO A 696 0.44 15.67 -29.96
CA PRO A 696 1.32 14.59 -30.45
C PRO A 696 1.74 13.55 -29.41
N ASP A 697 1.63 13.87 -28.11
CA ASP A 697 2.01 12.98 -27.00
C ASP A 697 0.82 12.14 -26.47
N THR A 698 -0.34 12.18 -27.14
CA THR A 698 -1.52 11.44 -26.73
C THR A 698 -1.30 9.92 -26.78
N THR A 699 -1.84 9.22 -25.78
CA THR A 699 -1.81 7.75 -25.73
C THR A 699 -3.04 7.10 -26.34
N ALA A 700 -4.09 7.87 -26.64
CA ALA A 700 -5.36 7.36 -27.17
C ALA A 700 -5.19 6.77 -28.59
N GLY A 701 -4.28 7.32 -29.40
CA GLY A 701 -3.97 6.81 -30.74
C GLY A 701 -3.03 5.60 -30.79
N LEU A 702 -2.58 5.07 -29.65
CA LEU A 702 -1.65 3.95 -29.61
C LEU A 702 -2.37 2.62 -29.84
N PRO A 703 -1.72 1.61 -30.47
CA PRO A 703 -2.32 0.29 -30.72
C PRO A 703 -2.92 -0.36 -29.47
N ASP A 704 -2.30 -0.17 -28.30
CA ASP A 704 -2.73 -0.72 -27.01
C ASP A 704 -4.11 -0.22 -26.54
N ALA A 705 -4.60 0.89 -27.09
CA ALA A 705 -5.90 1.47 -26.78
C ALA A 705 -6.97 1.14 -27.83
N GLN A 706 -6.62 0.36 -28.86
CA GLN A 706 -7.45 0.11 -30.03
C GLN A 706 -7.87 -1.36 -30.13
N GLU A 707 -9.00 -1.57 -30.81
CA GLU A 707 -9.62 -2.89 -30.97
C GLU A 707 -9.98 -3.17 -32.43
N ASP A 708 -9.75 -4.40 -32.88
CA ASP A 708 -10.29 -4.98 -34.11
C ASP A 708 -11.66 -5.60 -33.82
N TRP A 709 -12.63 -5.42 -34.71
CA TRP A 709 -13.99 -5.93 -34.52
C TRP A 709 -14.25 -7.10 -35.46
N PHE A 710 -14.83 -8.19 -34.96
CA PHE A 710 -15.22 -9.37 -35.74
C PHE A 710 -16.71 -9.59 -35.53
N ILE A 711 -17.48 -9.52 -36.62
CA ILE A 711 -18.93 -9.37 -36.54
C ILE A 711 -19.62 -10.45 -37.38
N ASP A 712 -20.64 -11.08 -36.80
CA ASP A 712 -21.67 -11.82 -37.53
C ASP A 712 -22.91 -10.93 -37.64
N MET A 713 -23.31 -10.59 -38.87
CA MET A 713 -24.46 -9.74 -39.16
C MET A 713 -25.63 -10.58 -39.67
N ASP A 714 -26.85 -10.20 -39.30
CA ASP A 714 -28.05 -10.71 -39.95
C ASP A 714 -28.37 -10.02 -41.29
N GLU A 715 -29.40 -10.54 -41.95
CA GLU A 715 -29.87 -10.06 -43.25
C GLU A 715 -30.41 -8.62 -43.22
N HIS A 716 -30.72 -8.09 -42.02
CA HIS A 716 -31.24 -6.74 -41.79
C HIS A 716 -30.17 -5.78 -41.24
N GLY A 717 -28.91 -6.20 -41.23
CA GLY A 717 -27.79 -5.40 -40.76
C GLY A 717 -27.78 -5.20 -39.24
N VAL A 718 -28.37 -6.12 -38.47
CA VAL A 718 -28.26 -6.16 -37.01
C VAL A 718 -27.20 -7.21 -36.64
N PRO A 719 -26.23 -6.90 -35.77
CA PRO A 719 -25.22 -7.88 -35.39
C PRO A 719 -25.83 -8.96 -34.49
N ARG A 720 -25.61 -10.24 -34.84
CA ARG A 720 -25.91 -11.38 -33.96
C ARG A 720 -24.82 -11.57 -32.92
N THR A 721 -23.57 -11.37 -33.33
CA THR A 721 -22.36 -11.55 -32.53
C THR A 721 -21.35 -10.46 -32.86
N VAL A 722 -20.72 -9.89 -31.83
CA VAL A 722 -19.62 -8.93 -31.96
C VAL A 722 -18.49 -9.34 -31.02
N LEU A 723 -17.31 -9.55 -31.58
CA LEU A 723 -16.06 -9.67 -30.83
C LEU A 723 -15.24 -8.40 -31.07
N LYS A 724 -14.85 -7.71 -30.01
CA LYS A 724 -13.88 -6.61 -30.05
C LYS A 724 -12.61 -7.08 -29.39
N CYS A 725 -11.54 -7.23 -30.16
CA CYS A 725 -10.28 -7.80 -29.70
C CYS A 725 -9.16 -6.77 -29.80
N SER A 726 -8.16 -6.84 -28.93
CA SER A 726 -6.94 -6.03 -29.09
C SER A 726 -6.38 -6.20 -30.50
N VAL A 727 -5.89 -5.11 -31.09
CA VAL A 727 -5.40 -5.11 -32.48
C VAL A 727 -4.24 -6.08 -32.71
N ALA A 728 -4.07 -6.56 -33.93
CA ALA A 728 -3.00 -7.50 -34.31
C ALA A 728 -1.58 -7.07 -33.87
N ALA A 729 -1.31 -5.76 -33.78
CA ALA A 729 -0.03 -5.22 -33.30
C ALA A 729 0.25 -5.51 -31.81
N VAL A 730 -0.79 -5.75 -31.00
CA VAL A 730 -0.65 -6.16 -29.60
C VAL A 730 -0.40 -7.68 -29.57
N PRO A 731 0.71 -8.14 -28.96
CA PRO A 731 1.00 -9.57 -28.85
C PRO A 731 0.00 -10.29 -27.93
N ASP A 732 -0.25 -11.57 -28.17
CA ASP A 732 -1.19 -12.36 -27.35
C ASP A 732 -0.73 -12.46 -25.89
N GLY A 733 0.58 -12.54 -25.64
CA GLY A 733 1.16 -12.65 -24.30
C GLY A 733 0.82 -13.94 -23.55
N VAL A 734 0.26 -14.91 -24.28
CA VAL A 734 -0.02 -16.27 -23.84
C VAL A 734 0.32 -17.24 -24.96
N ARG A 735 0.62 -18.48 -24.61
CA ARG A 735 0.92 -19.56 -25.55
C ARG A 735 0.18 -20.82 -25.16
N LEU A 736 -0.15 -21.64 -26.16
CA LEU A 736 -0.72 -22.96 -25.93
C LEU A 736 0.39 -23.98 -25.69
N VAL A 737 0.38 -24.61 -24.52
CA VAL A 737 1.28 -25.71 -24.17
C VAL A 737 0.41 -26.86 -23.69
N ASN A 738 0.48 -28.00 -24.39
CA ASN A 738 -0.35 -29.18 -24.09
C ASN A 738 -1.85 -28.87 -23.97
N GLY A 739 -2.37 -27.99 -24.83
CA GLY A 739 -3.79 -27.61 -24.83
C GLY A 739 -4.22 -26.69 -23.69
N ARG A 740 -3.29 -26.18 -22.88
CA ARG A 740 -3.56 -25.18 -21.83
C ARG A 740 -2.86 -23.86 -22.12
N LEU A 741 -3.47 -22.78 -21.64
CA LEU A 741 -2.90 -21.44 -21.72
C LEU A 741 -1.80 -21.27 -20.69
N VAL A 742 -0.62 -20.90 -21.15
CA VAL A 742 0.53 -20.57 -20.31
C VAL A 742 0.91 -19.12 -20.58
N HIS A 743 1.15 -18.37 -19.51
CA HIS A 743 1.58 -16.99 -19.61
C HIS A 743 2.96 -16.88 -20.28
N ASP A 744 3.14 -15.87 -21.15
CA ASP A 744 4.46 -15.48 -21.64
C ASP A 744 5.00 -14.32 -20.78
N PRO A 745 5.98 -14.57 -19.89
CA PRO A 745 6.51 -13.54 -19.01
C PRO A 745 7.28 -12.43 -19.74
N SER A 746 7.63 -12.63 -21.03
CA SER A 746 8.31 -11.62 -21.84
C SER A 746 7.36 -10.52 -22.36
N VAL A 747 6.05 -10.74 -22.24
CA VAL A 747 5.03 -9.84 -22.75
C VAL A 747 4.28 -9.16 -21.61
N PHE A 748 4.39 -7.84 -21.50
CA PHE A 748 3.79 -7.07 -20.40
C PHE A 748 2.26 -6.87 -20.54
N ARG A 749 1.74 -6.73 -21.76
CA ARG A 749 0.30 -6.59 -22.06
C ARG A 749 -0.18 -7.73 -22.97
N ARG A 750 -1.28 -8.37 -22.58
CA ARG A 750 -1.87 -9.52 -23.28
C ARG A 750 -3.05 -9.07 -24.15
N ALA A 751 -3.18 -9.64 -25.34
CA ALA A 751 -4.33 -9.39 -26.21
C ALA A 751 -5.59 -10.09 -25.66
N THR A 752 -6.67 -9.33 -25.54
CA THR A 752 -7.97 -9.82 -25.04
C THR A 752 -9.08 -9.53 -26.04
N CYS A 753 -10.19 -10.25 -25.91
CA CYS A 753 -11.43 -9.99 -26.63
C CYS A 753 -12.58 -9.78 -25.65
N ALA A 754 -13.43 -8.79 -25.94
CA ALA A 754 -14.78 -8.68 -25.43
C ALA A 754 -15.74 -9.29 -26.47
N HIS A 755 -16.60 -10.21 -26.05
CA HIS A 755 -17.53 -10.95 -26.91
C HIS A 755 -18.96 -10.72 -26.42
N SER A 756 -19.78 -10.13 -27.29
CA SER A 756 -21.20 -9.87 -27.06
C SER A 756 -22.09 -10.60 -28.06
N PHE A 757 -23.17 -11.20 -27.61
CA PHE A 757 -24.21 -11.78 -28.48
C PHE A 757 -25.58 -11.76 -27.80
N LEU A 758 -26.65 -11.86 -28.60
CA LEU A 758 -28.03 -11.82 -28.09
C LEU A 758 -28.59 -13.25 -27.95
N LEU A 759 -29.43 -13.45 -26.93
CA LEU A 759 -30.32 -14.60 -26.75
C LEU A 759 -31.77 -14.14 -27.01
N PRO A 760 -32.25 -14.09 -28.27
CA PRO A 760 -33.59 -13.62 -28.58
C PRO A 760 -34.69 -14.38 -27.84
N GLU A 761 -34.50 -15.69 -27.63
CA GLU A 761 -35.43 -16.59 -26.94
C GLU A 761 -35.70 -16.20 -25.48
N TYR A 762 -34.75 -15.53 -24.84
CA TYR A 762 -34.83 -15.10 -23.43
C TYR A 762 -34.80 -13.58 -23.27
N LYS A 763 -34.79 -12.84 -24.40
CA LYS A 763 -34.65 -11.38 -24.44
C LYS A 763 -33.49 -10.91 -23.55
N ALA A 764 -32.33 -11.53 -23.73
CA ALA A 764 -31.15 -11.29 -22.92
C ALA A 764 -29.90 -11.07 -23.76
N ASP A 765 -28.99 -10.22 -23.30
CA ASP A 765 -27.66 -10.06 -23.86
C ASP A 765 -26.61 -10.84 -23.05
N VAL A 766 -25.60 -11.35 -23.74
CA VAL A 766 -24.48 -12.06 -23.13
C VAL A 766 -23.20 -11.28 -23.38
N TYR A 767 -22.36 -11.16 -22.34
CA TYR A 767 -21.06 -10.52 -22.39
C TYR A 767 -19.98 -11.42 -21.78
N ILE A 768 -18.87 -11.59 -22.49
CA ILE A 768 -17.74 -12.45 -22.08
C ILE A 768 -16.43 -11.72 -22.38
N THR A 769 -15.42 -11.87 -21.52
CA THR A 769 -14.05 -11.42 -21.79
C THR A 769 -13.08 -12.59 -21.71
N TYR A 770 -12.21 -12.75 -22.70
CA TYR A 770 -11.22 -13.83 -22.75
C TYR A 770 -9.96 -13.43 -23.54
N GLN A 771 -8.90 -14.26 -23.50
CA GLN A 771 -7.68 -14.02 -24.28
C GLN A 771 -7.95 -14.15 -25.79
N ARG A 772 -7.33 -13.33 -26.64
CA ARG A 772 -7.60 -13.33 -28.09
C ARG A 772 -7.39 -14.68 -28.75
N ILE A 773 -6.46 -15.49 -28.25
CA ILE A 773 -6.21 -16.85 -28.71
C ILE A 773 -7.42 -17.81 -28.58
N ILE A 774 -8.39 -17.48 -27.72
CA ILE A 774 -9.65 -18.25 -27.53
C ILE A 774 -10.71 -17.87 -28.57
N ALA A 775 -10.59 -16.72 -29.25
CA ALA A 775 -11.57 -16.22 -30.22
C ALA A 775 -11.98 -17.22 -31.32
N PRO A 776 -11.12 -18.13 -31.83
CA PRO A 776 -11.55 -19.16 -32.79
C PRO A 776 -12.69 -20.06 -32.29
N ASP A 777 -12.83 -20.24 -30.98
CA ASP A 777 -13.87 -21.07 -30.35
C ASP A 777 -15.17 -20.30 -30.04
N TRP A 778 -15.31 -19.05 -30.50
CA TRP A 778 -16.46 -18.18 -30.19
C TRP A 778 -17.82 -18.89 -30.37
N LYS A 779 -17.98 -19.64 -31.46
CA LYS A 779 -19.23 -20.34 -31.77
C LYS A 779 -19.50 -21.52 -30.83
N ARG A 780 -18.45 -22.23 -30.37
CA ARG A 780 -18.57 -23.29 -29.35
C ARG A 780 -18.99 -22.71 -28.01
N ILE A 781 -18.45 -21.55 -27.65
CA ILE A 781 -18.81 -20.83 -26.42
C ILE A 781 -20.29 -20.44 -26.46
N GLU A 782 -20.75 -19.77 -27.53
CA GLU A 782 -22.17 -19.39 -27.65
C GLU A 782 -23.11 -20.61 -27.61
N THR A 783 -22.75 -21.67 -28.34
CA THR A 783 -23.53 -22.91 -28.37
C THR A 783 -23.64 -23.53 -26.98
N ARG A 784 -22.54 -23.53 -26.19
CA ARG A 784 -22.54 -24.06 -24.83
C ARG A 784 -23.41 -23.25 -23.89
N VAL A 785 -23.34 -21.91 -23.96
CA VAL A 785 -24.18 -21.03 -23.14
C VAL A 785 -25.67 -21.27 -23.44
N ARG A 786 -26.05 -21.34 -24.72
CA ARG A 786 -27.42 -21.65 -25.13
C ARG A 786 -27.87 -23.02 -24.62
N ALA A 787 -27.01 -24.04 -24.73
CA ALA A 787 -27.31 -25.38 -24.27
C ALA A 787 -27.54 -25.45 -22.75
N ILE A 788 -26.73 -24.74 -21.96
CA ILE A 788 -26.88 -24.68 -20.49
C ILE A 788 -28.26 -24.12 -20.13
N LEU A 789 -28.65 -22.97 -20.71
CA LEU A 789 -29.94 -22.34 -20.43
C LEU A 789 -31.11 -23.21 -20.91
N ALA A 790 -31.05 -23.72 -22.13
CA ALA A 790 -32.11 -24.57 -22.68
C ALA A 790 -32.31 -25.86 -21.87
N SER A 791 -31.23 -26.45 -21.36
CA SER A 791 -31.31 -27.66 -20.51
C SER A 791 -31.82 -27.37 -19.09
N GLY A 792 -31.59 -26.16 -18.58
CA GLY A 792 -31.98 -25.76 -17.24
C GLY A 792 -33.34 -25.09 -17.16
N GLU A 793 -33.97 -24.71 -18.27
CA GLU A 793 -35.24 -24.00 -18.25
C GLU A 793 -36.36 -24.84 -17.62
N MET A 794 -37.03 -24.29 -16.62
CA MET A 794 -38.19 -24.91 -15.98
C MET A 794 -39.46 -24.38 -16.66
N ARG A 795 -40.22 -25.29 -17.27
CA ARG A 795 -41.48 -24.98 -17.98
C ARG A 795 -42.69 -25.01 -17.06
#